data_AF-A0A2U1P963-F1
#
_entry.id   AF-A0A2U1P963-F1
#
_cell.length_a   1.000
_cell.length_b   1.000
_cell.length_c   1.000
_cell.angle_alpha   90.00
_cell.angle_beta   90.00
_cell.angle_gamma   90.00
#
_symmetry.space_group_name_H-M   'P 1'
#
loop_
_entity.id
_entity.type
_entity.pdbx_description
1 polymer ?
#
loop_
_entity_poly.entity_id
_entity_poly.type
_entity_poly.pdbx_seq_one_letter_code
_entity_poly.pdbx_strand_id
1 'polypeptide(L)'
;MKIHSYNQRMFSTSTLLPLQLPSRMETHLWYVLPNEVNSESVLSRYVDLLSPLEKDHVFSIRDNQLQKTALIARALVRTTIARYQIRPQVSPKSLQFRKNAYGKPEVDWENDNDWPPIHFNLSHTSSLIACGVTIDSPIGIDVEEKKRTMKNKILSFAKRYFTNEEMEVLRAISDPEVQRQEFIKLWTLKEAYVKALGRGFSGAPFNTFTLRFRPANPNHEDSEIVIVPLENQSLLTTNWQFAQLDLAGSHYAAICRKTNGGNGAVSSSKSVPPKNKYSLSSISCFGVDLTPDNIAVAMVYFVQGVLGLARLAVSFYLKDDLHLDPAETAVITGFSALPWLIKPLYGFISDSVPLFGYRRRSYLVLSGLLGALSWSLMASFVDGKYGATFCILLGSLSVAFSDVVVDSMVVERARGETQSVSGSLQSLCWGSSAFGGIVSSYFSGSLVDAYGVRFVFGLTALLPLLTSAVAVLVKEQRFRGPLRGQGLSTSFIDTSKDSIIELWQAIKQPNVFLPTLFIFLWQATPHSESAMFYFTTNKLGFTPEFLGRVKLVTSIASLLGVGLYNGFLKNVPLRKIFLGTTVTGTALGLTQVILVTGLNRRFGISDEWFAIGDSLIITVLGQASFMPVLVLAARLCPEGMEATLFATLMSISNGGSVLGGLFGAGLTQVLGITKDRFDNLALLIIICNLSSLLPLPLLHLLPDDNSVNKNEANEDDDVELKSN
;
A
#
# COMPACT_ATOMS: atom_id res chain seq x y z
N MET A 1 34.13 -1.66 -4.90
CA MET A 1 33.89 -0.97 -6.19
C MET A 1 33.00 0.25 -5.93
N LYS A 2 33.34 1.46 -6.43
CA LYS A 2 32.47 2.64 -6.27
C LYS A 2 31.50 2.73 -7.45
N ILE A 3 30.20 2.73 -7.19
CA ILE A 3 29.17 2.79 -8.22
C ILE A 3 28.40 4.10 -8.08
N HIS A 4 28.33 4.87 -9.16
CA HIS A 4 27.48 6.05 -9.25
C HIS A 4 26.31 5.76 -10.18
N SER A 5 25.11 5.70 -9.61
CA SER A 5 23.88 5.43 -10.35
C SER A 5 23.19 6.72 -10.76
N TYR A 6 22.89 6.85 -12.05
CA TYR A 6 22.25 8.02 -12.63
C TYR A 6 20.94 7.60 -13.30
N ASN A 7 19.83 8.09 -12.76
CA ASN A 7 18.52 7.98 -13.42
C ASN A 7 18.37 9.11 -14.45
N GLN A 8 18.29 8.77 -15.74
CA GLN A 8 18.07 9.75 -16.80
C GLN A 8 16.57 9.89 -17.10
N ARG A 9 15.91 10.79 -16.37
CA ARG A 9 14.46 11.04 -16.52
C ARG A 9 14.06 11.77 -17.80
N MET A 10 14.91 12.62 -18.38
CA MET A 10 14.63 13.28 -19.66
C MET A 10 15.92 13.75 -20.36
N PHE A 11 15.96 13.58 -21.68
CA PHE A 11 16.96 14.16 -22.59
C PHE A 11 16.57 15.58 -23.06
N SER A 12 15.90 16.36 -22.23
CA SER A 12 15.28 17.62 -22.65
C SER A 12 16.19 18.85 -22.62
N THR A 13 17.38 18.79 -22.00
CA THR A 13 18.31 19.93 -22.06
C THR A 13 19.09 19.90 -23.37
N SER A 14 18.94 20.96 -24.16
CA SER A 14 19.69 21.24 -25.40
C SER A 14 21.22 21.26 -25.22
N THR A 15 21.70 21.16 -23.99
CA THR A 15 23.10 21.02 -23.62
C THR A 15 23.28 19.76 -22.76
N LEU A 16 24.09 18.82 -23.25
CA LEU A 16 24.59 17.70 -22.44
C LEU A 16 25.58 18.28 -21.43
N LEU A 17 25.28 18.17 -20.14
CA LEU A 17 26.23 18.58 -19.10
C LEU A 17 27.50 17.70 -19.20
N PRO A 18 28.67 18.32 -19.37
CA PRO A 18 29.91 17.56 -19.45
C PRO A 18 30.21 16.88 -18.11
N LEU A 19 30.66 15.64 -18.18
CA LEU A 19 31.02 14.81 -17.04
C LEU A 19 32.52 14.49 -17.09
N GLN A 20 33.16 14.54 -15.93
CA GLN A 20 34.50 14.01 -15.79
C GLN A 20 34.51 12.49 -15.99
N LEU A 21 35.64 12.02 -16.48
CA LEU A 21 35.94 10.62 -16.68
C LEU A 21 35.87 9.84 -15.35
N PRO A 22 35.24 8.65 -15.28
CA PRO A 22 35.25 7.82 -14.08
C PRO A 22 36.69 7.55 -13.64
N SER A 23 36.99 7.62 -12.35
CA SER A 23 38.30 7.14 -11.89
C SER A 23 38.47 5.64 -12.19
N ARG A 24 39.71 5.13 -12.21
CA ARG A 24 40.01 3.70 -12.48
C ARG A 24 39.29 2.71 -11.53
N MET A 25 38.78 3.18 -10.38
CA MET A 25 38.03 2.37 -9.41
C MET A 25 36.52 2.62 -9.41
N GLU A 26 36.04 3.50 -10.28
CA GLU A 26 34.63 3.90 -10.37
C GLU A 26 33.94 3.25 -11.57
N THR A 27 32.64 3.04 -11.41
CA THR A 27 31.75 2.61 -12.48
C THR A 27 30.53 3.50 -12.46
N HIS A 28 30.22 4.09 -13.60
CA HIS A 28 29.01 4.87 -13.76
C HIS A 28 27.93 3.97 -14.36
N LEU A 29 26.80 3.86 -13.67
CA LEU A 29 25.63 3.12 -14.09
C LEU A 29 24.55 4.12 -14.50
N TRP A 30 24.12 4.07 -15.75
CA TRP A 30 23.04 4.88 -16.29
C TRP A 30 21.85 3.99 -16.58
N TYR A 31 20.64 4.44 -16.26
CA TYR A 31 19.45 3.69 -16.62
C TYR A 31 18.27 4.59 -16.98
N VAL A 32 17.35 4.03 -17.76
CA VAL A 32 16.11 4.66 -18.20
C VAL A 32 14.99 3.63 -18.20
N LEU A 33 13.78 4.07 -17.86
CA LEU A 33 12.56 3.27 -17.90
C LEU A 33 11.82 3.60 -19.21
N PRO A 34 11.72 2.68 -20.19
CA PRO A 34 11.09 2.96 -21.48
C PRO A 34 9.64 3.47 -21.38
N ASN A 35 8.92 3.06 -20.33
CA ASN A 35 7.54 3.47 -20.07
C ASN A 35 7.41 4.92 -19.59
N GLU A 36 8.48 5.53 -19.07
CA GLU A 36 8.47 6.95 -18.68
C GLU A 36 8.71 7.87 -19.89
N VAL A 37 9.17 7.34 -21.02
CA VAL A 37 9.46 8.10 -22.25
C VAL A 37 8.28 8.01 -23.22
N ASN A 38 7.26 8.84 -23.03
CA ASN A 38 6.02 8.79 -23.84
C ASN A 38 5.85 9.95 -24.82
N SER A 39 6.72 10.97 -24.79
CA SER A 39 6.62 12.11 -25.69
C SER A 39 7.15 11.79 -27.08
N GLU A 40 6.31 11.90 -28.11
CA GLU A 40 6.71 11.76 -29.52
C GLU A 40 7.83 12.74 -29.92
N SER A 41 7.80 13.96 -29.36
CA SER A 41 8.82 14.99 -29.61
C SER A 41 10.22 14.61 -29.09
N VAL A 42 10.28 13.74 -28.07
CA VAL A 42 11.53 13.24 -27.50
C VAL A 42 12.03 12.06 -28.32
N LEU A 43 11.13 11.17 -28.74
CA LEU A 43 11.46 10.03 -29.60
C LEU A 43 11.98 10.48 -30.98
N SER A 44 11.38 11.52 -31.58
CA SER A 44 11.88 12.09 -32.84
C SER A 44 13.31 12.63 -32.70
N ARG A 45 13.62 13.32 -31.59
CA ARG A 45 14.98 13.76 -31.29
C ARG A 45 15.95 12.59 -31.11
N TYR A 46 15.52 11.46 -30.55
CA TYR A 46 16.38 10.26 -30.47
C TYR A 46 16.70 9.71 -31.83
N VAL A 47 15.71 9.64 -32.73
CA VAL A 47 15.94 9.22 -34.12
C VAL A 47 17.00 10.11 -34.76
N ASP A 48 16.99 11.41 -34.51
CA ASP A 48 18.01 12.33 -35.02
C ASP A 48 19.44 12.07 -34.52
N LEU A 49 19.61 11.32 -33.43
CA LEU A 49 20.92 10.96 -32.87
C LEU A 49 21.56 9.75 -33.56
N LEU A 50 20.76 8.88 -34.17
CA LEU A 50 21.20 7.60 -34.74
C LEU A 50 21.91 7.79 -36.09
N SER A 51 22.86 6.91 -36.38
CA SER A 51 23.46 6.81 -37.72
C SER A 51 22.47 6.21 -38.73
N PRO A 52 22.67 6.38 -40.05
CA PRO A 52 21.79 5.77 -41.06
C PRO A 52 21.60 4.25 -40.87
N LEU A 53 22.70 3.52 -40.61
CA LEU A 53 22.67 2.07 -40.36
C LEU A 53 21.87 1.70 -39.10
N GLU A 54 21.95 2.51 -38.05
CA GLU A 54 21.16 2.29 -36.83
C GLU A 54 19.68 2.59 -37.03
N LYS A 55 19.36 3.63 -37.83
CA LYS A 55 17.98 3.94 -38.21
C LYS A 55 17.37 2.77 -38.97
N ASP A 56 18.05 2.26 -39.98
CA ASP A 56 17.58 1.13 -40.78
C ASP A 56 17.33 -0.10 -39.89
N HIS A 57 18.23 -0.38 -38.94
CA HIS A 57 18.06 -1.48 -38.00
C HIS A 57 16.86 -1.28 -37.06
N VAL A 58 16.71 -0.10 -36.45
CA VAL A 58 15.59 0.18 -35.53
C VAL A 58 14.26 0.14 -36.29
N PHE A 59 14.17 0.74 -37.47
CA PHE A 59 12.94 0.76 -38.27
C PHE A 59 12.62 -0.60 -38.93
N SER A 60 13.58 -1.54 -39.00
CA SER A 60 13.32 -2.91 -39.44
C SER A 60 12.55 -3.76 -38.42
N ILE A 61 12.52 -3.36 -37.15
CA ILE A 61 11.80 -4.04 -36.07
C ILE A 61 10.30 -3.76 -36.22
N ARG A 62 9.49 -4.82 -36.39
CA ARG A 62 8.03 -4.72 -36.60
C ARG A 62 7.24 -4.43 -35.33
N ASP A 63 7.71 -4.92 -34.19
CA ASP A 63 7.05 -4.68 -32.90
C ASP A 63 7.36 -3.27 -32.39
N ASN A 64 6.31 -2.48 -32.15
CA ASN A 64 6.43 -1.07 -31.76
C ASN A 64 7.13 -0.90 -30.40
N GLN A 65 6.95 -1.82 -29.45
CA GLN A 65 7.54 -1.74 -28.11
C GLN A 65 9.03 -2.11 -28.14
N LEU A 66 9.40 -3.13 -28.90
CA LEU A 66 10.79 -3.51 -29.14
C LEU A 66 11.52 -2.44 -29.97
N GLN A 67 10.86 -1.86 -30.98
CA GLN A 67 11.39 -0.73 -31.75
C GLN A 67 11.67 0.47 -30.86
N LYS A 68 10.71 0.85 -29.99
CA LYS A 68 10.89 1.93 -29.01
C LYS A 68 12.05 1.64 -28.05
N THR A 69 12.13 0.42 -27.53
CA THR A 69 13.21 -0.01 -26.60
C THR A 69 14.58 0.06 -27.28
N ALA A 70 14.68 -0.41 -28.52
CA ALA A 70 15.91 -0.36 -29.31
C ALA A 70 16.36 1.08 -29.59
N LEU A 71 15.42 1.98 -29.92
CA LEU A 71 15.67 3.40 -30.11
C LEU A 71 16.23 4.05 -28.83
N ILE A 72 15.56 3.83 -27.70
CA ILE A 72 15.96 4.41 -26.41
C ILE A 72 17.32 3.88 -25.98
N ALA A 73 17.61 2.58 -26.18
CA ALA A 73 18.92 2.01 -25.86
C ALA A 73 20.06 2.65 -26.64
N ARG A 74 19.85 2.93 -27.94
CA ARG A 74 20.83 3.63 -28.78
C ARG A 74 21.02 5.08 -28.36
N ALA A 75 19.93 5.79 -28.08
CA ALA A 75 19.98 7.15 -27.58
C ALA A 75 20.73 7.22 -26.23
N LEU A 76 20.46 6.29 -25.31
CA LEU A 76 21.12 6.20 -24.00
C LEU A 76 22.63 6.09 -24.13
N VAL A 77 23.15 5.19 -24.96
CA VAL A 77 24.61 5.04 -25.12
C VAL A 77 25.23 6.27 -25.76
N ARG A 78 24.69 6.73 -26.89
CA ARG A 78 25.30 7.84 -27.67
C ARG A 78 25.42 9.09 -26.81
N THR A 79 24.37 9.42 -26.08
CA THR A 79 24.35 10.59 -25.19
C THR A 79 25.18 10.40 -23.93
N THR A 80 25.23 9.20 -23.35
CA THR A 80 26.04 8.90 -22.16
C THR A 80 27.52 9.00 -22.49
N ILE A 81 27.97 8.40 -23.60
CA ILE A 81 29.37 8.44 -24.02
C ILE A 81 29.77 9.87 -24.40
N ALA A 82 28.92 10.61 -25.11
CA ALA A 82 29.18 12.00 -25.51
C ALA A 82 29.32 12.99 -24.34
N ARG A 83 28.80 12.65 -23.15
CA ARG A 83 28.95 13.49 -21.95
C ARG A 83 30.36 13.45 -21.36
N TYR A 84 31.13 12.38 -21.57
CA TYR A 84 32.47 12.27 -20.98
C TYR A 84 33.46 13.18 -21.71
N GLN A 85 34.14 14.03 -20.94
CA GLN A 85 35.12 15.00 -21.44
C GLN A 85 36.44 14.35 -21.88
N ILE A 86 36.42 13.63 -23.01
CA ILE A 86 37.63 12.99 -23.60
C ILE A 86 38.24 13.89 -24.70
N ARG A 87 37.41 14.70 -25.37
CA ARG A 87 37.74 15.67 -26.44
C ARG A 87 36.99 16.99 -26.17
N PRO A 88 37.29 18.12 -26.86
CA PRO A 88 36.30 19.19 -26.98
C PRO A 88 34.95 18.62 -27.46
N GLN A 89 33.84 19.10 -26.90
CA GLN A 89 32.49 18.51 -26.95
C GLN A 89 32.23 17.62 -28.19
N VAL A 90 32.19 16.30 -27.97
CA VAL A 90 31.84 15.33 -29.01
C VAL A 90 30.33 15.27 -29.12
N SER A 91 29.80 15.45 -30.34
CA SER A 91 28.37 15.30 -30.59
C SER A 91 27.96 13.82 -30.50
N PRO A 92 26.82 13.47 -29.88
CA PRO A 92 26.31 12.09 -29.90
C PRO A 92 26.14 11.52 -31.31
N LYS A 93 25.90 12.38 -32.31
CA LYS A 93 25.72 11.96 -33.71
C LYS A 93 27.01 11.46 -34.35
N SER A 94 28.16 12.04 -33.99
CA SER A 94 29.46 11.72 -34.58
C SER A 94 30.13 10.48 -33.98
N LEU A 95 29.54 9.87 -32.94
CA LEU A 95 30.08 8.64 -32.35
C LEU A 95 29.92 7.46 -33.31
N GLN A 96 31.03 6.80 -33.61
CA GLN A 96 31.04 5.55 -34.36
C GLN A 96 31.19 4.37 -33.41
N PHE A 97 30.52 3.27 -33.73
CA PHE A 97 30.57 2.03 -32.96
C PHE A 97 30.98 0.89 -33.87
N ARG A 98 31.95 0.12 -33.43
CA ARG A 98 32.34 -1.15 -34.05
C ARG A 98 31.90 -2.31 -33.18
N LYS A 99 31.80 -3.50 -33.76
CA LYS A 99 31.62 -4.74 -32.98
C LYS A 99 32.97 -5.44 -32.89
N ASN A 100 33.31 -5.96 -31.72
CA ASN A 100 34.47 -6.84 -31.57
C ASN A 100 34.23 -8.19 -32.29
N ALA A 101 35.24 -9.07 -32.29
CA ALA A 101 35.19 -10.38 -32.96
C ALA A 101 34.01 -11.28 -32.52
N TYR A 102 33.37 -10.99 -31.39
CA TYR A 102 32.26 -11.75 -30.82
C TYR A 102 30.94 -10.94 -30.78
N GLY A 103 30.89 -9.79 -31.46
CA GLY A 103 29.67 -8.99 -31.60
C GLY A 103 29.42 -7.96 -30.50
N LYS A 104 30.28 -7.83 -29.48
CA LYS A 104 30.14 -6.81 -28.43
C LYS A 104 30.43 -5.41 -29.01
N PRO A 105 29.55 -4.41 -28.79
CA PRO A 105 29.77 -3.07 -29.31
C PRO A 105 30.85 -2.34 -28.51
N GLU A 106 31.70 -1.61 -29.22
CA GLU A 106 32.78 -0.77 -28.71
C GLU A 106 32.76 0.57 -29.45
N VAL A 107 33.21 1.64 -28.79
CA VAL A 107 33.35 2.94 -29.46
C VAL A 107 34.58 2.86 -30.36
N ASP A 108 34.44 3.30 -31.61
CA ASP A 108 35.55 3.39 -32.55
C ASP A 108 36.22 4.75 -32.42
N TRP A 109 37.41 4.77 -31.81
CA TRP A 109 38.17 6.00 -31.60
C TRP A 109 39.14 6.21 -32.78
N GLU A 110 39.01 7.33 -33.48
CA GLU A 110 39.84 7.65 -34.68
C GLU A 110 41.35 7.89 -34.41
N ASN A 111 41.88 7.58 -33.23
CA ASN A 111 43.32 7.50 -32.89
C ASN A 111 43.46 6.93 -31.47
N ASP A 112 43.82 5.66 -31.33
CA ASP A 112 43.82 4.90 -30.06
C ASP A 112 44.94 5.29 -29.06
N ASN A 113 45.88 6.16 -29.44
CA ASN A 113 47.17 6.27 -28.73
C ASN A 113 47.26 7.32 -27.61
N ASP A 114 46.29 8.24 -27.47
CA ASP A 114 46.46 9.39 -26.56
C ASP A 114 45.64 9.33 -25.25
N TRP A 115 44.66 8.42 -25.11
CA TRP A 115 43.73 8.43 -23.96
C TRP A 115 43.28 7.03 -23.54
N PRO A 116 42.98 6.82 -22.24
CA PRO A 116 42.56 5.51 -21.73
C PRO A 116 41.20 5.09 -22.32
N PRO A 117 41.07 3.85 -22.86
CA PRO A 117 39.85 3.42 -23.53
C PRO A 117 38.64 3.39 -22.58
N ILE A 118 37.56 4.04 -22.99
CA ILE A 118 36.25 3.87 -22.36
C ILE A 118 35.67 2.53 -22.78
N HIS A 119 35.29 1.73 -21.79
CA HIS A 119 34.52 0.51 -21.99
C HIS A 119 33.09 0.73 -21.53
N PHE A 120 32.13 0.20 -22.29
CA PHE A 120 30.73 0.22 -21.91
C PHE A 120 30.05 -1.12 -22.15
N ASN A 121 28.93 -1.34 -21.48
CA ASN A 121 28.04 -2.46 -21.75
C ASN A 121 26.58 -2.07 -21.51
N LEU A 122 25.70 -2.58 -22.37
CA LEU A 122 24.26 -2.39 -22.29
C LEU A 122 23.58 -3.67 -21.83
N SER A 123 22.56 -3.52 -21.00
CA SER A 123 21.56 -4.57 -20.73
C SER A 123 20.17 -3.98 -20.68
N HIS A 124 19.16 -4.75 -21.07
CA HIS A 124 17.77 -4.28 -21.07
C HIS A 124 16.79 -5.42 -20.84
N THR A 125 15.68 -5.08 -20.21
CA THR A 125 14.42 -5.82 -20.14
C THR A 125 13.35 -5.04 -20.93
N SER A 126 12.10 -5.51 -20.94
CA SER A 126 10.99 -4.75 -21.51
C SER A 126 10.71 -3.44 -20.74
N SER A 127 11.09 -3.38 -19.46
CA SER A 127 10.73 -2.30 -18.54
C SER A 127 11.91 -1.44 -18.07
N LEU A 128 13.17 -1.82 -18.35
CA LEU A 128 14.37 -1.07 -17.96
C LEU A 128 15.52 -1.25 -18.97
N ILE A 129 16.24 -0.17 -19.26
CA ILE A 129 17.50 -0.21 -20.03
C ILE A 129 18.61 0.38 -19.17
N ALA A 130 19.73 -0.33 -19.04
CA ALA A 130 20.90 0.06 -18.28
C ALA A 130 22.18 0.10 -19.14
N CYS A 131 23.04 1.08 -18.88
CA CYS A 131 24.34 1.27 -19.51
C CYS A 131 25.42 1.48 -18.44
N GLY A 132 26.43 0.60 -18.43
CA GLY A 132 27.60 0.71 -17.57
C GLY A 132 28.77 1.33 -18.31
N VAL A 133 29.53 2.18 -17.63
CA VAL A 133 30.74 2.81 -18.19
C VAL A 133 31.91 2.75 -17.21
N THR A 134 33.06 2.32 -17.73
CA THR A 134 34.36 2.24 -17.02
C THR A 134 35.50 2.74 -17.91
N ILE A 135 36.65 3.02 -17.29
CA ILE A 135 37.91 3.38 -17.97
C ILE A 135 38.93 2.28 -17.72
N ASP A 136 39.73 1.93 -18.74
CA ASP A 136 40.86 0.99 -18.66
C ASP A 136 40.48 -0.42 -18.17
N SER A 137 39.19 -0.76 -18.14
CA SER A 137 38.69 -2.02 -17.62
C SER A 137 37.46 -2.47 -18.40
N PRO A 138 37.45 -3.68 -18.99
CA PRO A 138 36.24 -4.32 -19.50
C PRO A 138 35.14 -4.36 -18.43
N ILE A 139 33.91 -4.12 -18.86
CA ILE A 139 32.70 -4.14 -18.04
C ILE A 139 31.63 -5.03 -18.69
N GLY A 140 30.85 -5.71 -17.86
CA GLY A 140 29.59 -6.32 -18.22
C GLY A 140 28.53 -5.95 -17.19
N ILE A 141 27.33 -5.65 -17.66
CA ILE A 141 26.15 -5.39 -16.86
C ILE A 141 25.05 -6.32 -17.30
N ASP A 142 24.33 -6.85 -16.34
CA ASP A 142 23.08 -7.54 -16.60
C ASP A 142 21.97 -7.02 -15.70
N VAL A 143 20.74 -7.01 -16.21
CA VAL A 143 19.55 -6.53 -15.49
C VAL A 143 18.41 -7.49 -15.77
N GLU A 144 17.74 -7.95 -14.72
CA GLU A 144 16.61 -8.87 -14.83
C GLU A 144 15.48 -8.44 -13.90
N GLU A 145 14.24 -8.63 -14.35
CA GLU A 145 13.06 -8.32 -13.56
C GLU A 145 12.94 -9.25 -12.36
N LYS A 146 12.79 -8.67 -11.16
CA LYS A 146 12.65 -9.45 -9.93
C LYS A 146 11.46 -10.39 -9.97
N LYS A 147 10.39 -10.03 -10.69
CA LYS A 147 9.13 -10.79 -10.78
C LYS A 147 9.04 -11.67 -12.03
N ARG A 148 10.14 -11.86 -12.76
CA ARG A 148 10.15 -12.69 -13.97
C ARG A 148 9.58 -14.09 -13.68
N THR A 149 8.46 -14.40 -14.32
CA THR A 149 7.78 -15.70 -14.23
C THR A 149 8.36 -16.63 -15.29
N MET A 150 8.80 -17.81 -14.89
CA MET A 150 9.32 -18.84 -15.81
C MET A 150 8.25 -19.92 -16.00
N LYS A 151 7.86 -20.21 -17.25
CA LYS A 151 6.84 -21.24 -17.57
C LYS A 151 7.26 -22.66 -17.13
N ASN A 152 8.56 -22.90 -16.91
CA ASN A 152 9.13 -24.20 -16.50
C ASN A 152 9.62 -24.17 -15.03
N LYS A 153 9.65 -25.34 -14.36
CA LYS A 153 10.24 -25.49 -13.02
C LYS A 153 11.67 -24.94 -12.99
N ILE A 154 11.96 -23.93 -12.18
CA ILE A 154 13.24 -23.20 -12.09
C ILE A 154 14.46 -24.14 -12.05
N LEU A 155 14.37 -25.22 -11.28
CA LEU A 155 15.45 -26.21 -11.15
C LEU A 155 15.78 -26.96 -12.44
N SER A 156 14.82 -27.18 -13.36
CA SER A 156 15.10 -27.85 -14.63
C SER A 156 15.82 -26.93 -15.60
N PHE A 157 15.52 -25.64 -15.55
CA PHE A 157 16.22 -24.62 -16.32
C PHE A 157 17.64 -24.38 -15.75
N ALA A 158 17.76 -24.19 -14.44
CA ALA A 158 19.03 -24.01 -13.76
C ALA A 158 20.00 -25.19 -14.01
N LYS A 159 19.51 -26.44 -14.07
CA LYS A 159 20.33 -27.63 -14.37
C LYS A 159 21.10 -27.55 -15.69
N ARG A 160 20.62 -26.78 -16.68
CA ARG A 160 21.28 -26.65 -17.99
C ARG A 160 22.43 -25.65 -17.99
N TYR A 161 22.39 -24.67 -17.09
CA TYR A 161 23.30 -23.51 -17.12
C TYR A 161 24.16 -23.39 -15.86
N PHE A 162 23.72 -23.90 -14.72
CA PHE A 162 24.43 -23.77 -13.45
C PHE A 162 25.22 -25.02 -13.13
N THR A 163 26.29 -24.84 -12.37
CA THR A 163 27.16 -25.92 -11.91
C THR A 163 26.49 -26.72 -10.79
N ASN A 164 26.98 -27.93 -10.49
CA ASN A 164 26.41 -28.75 -9.41
C ASN A 164 26.43 -28.04 -8.06
N GLU A 165 27.49 -27.27 -7.77
CA GLU A 165 27.65 -26.49 -6.53
C GLU A 165 26.57 -25.40 -6.41
N GLU A 166 26.34 -24.62 -7.46
CA GLU A 166 25.27 -23.60 -7.50
C GLU A 166 23.86 -24.24 -7.43
N MET A 167 23.70 -25.42 -8.04
CA MET A 167 22.46 -26.17 -8.01
C MET A 167 22.13 -26.72 -6.61
N GLU A 168 23.14 -27.13 -5.83
CA GLU A 168 22.94 -27.56 -4.44
C GLU A 168 22.47 -26.40 -3.56
N VAL A 169 23.04 -25.22 -3.72
CA VAL A 169 22.59 -24.00 -3.02
C VAL A 169 21.13 -23.69 -3.33
N LEU A 170 20.73 -23.72 -4.61
CA LEU A 170 19.34 -23.48 -4.99
C LEU A 170 18.37 -24.56 -4.49
N ARG A 171 18.78 -25.83 -4.46
CA ARG A 171 17.96 -26.94 -3.95
C ARG A 171 17.76 -26.89 -2.43
N ALA A 172 18.70 -26.32 -1.69
CA ALA A 172 18.61 -26.18 -0.24
C ALA A 172 17.52 -25.19 0.21
N ILE A 173 17.07 -24.30 -0.69
CA ILE A 173 16.03 -23.30 -0.40
C ILE A 173 14.64 -23.94 -0.54
N SER A 174 13.89 -24.00 0.57
CA SER A 174 12.55 -24.61 0.60
C SER A 174 11.43 -23.68 0.10
N ASP A 175 11.60 -22.36 0.25
CA ASP A 175 10.62 -21.37 -0.22
C ASP A 175 10.77 -21.14 -1.74
N PRO A 176 9.74 -21.41 -2.56
CA PRO A 176 9.79 -21.25 -4.01
C PRO A 176 10.09 -19.81 -4.47
N GLU A 177 9.61 -18.80 -3.74
CA GLU A 177 9.79 -17.40 -4.11
C GLU A 177 11.22 -16.94 -3.81
N VAL A 178 11.77 -17.34 -2.66
CA VAL A 178 13.18 -17.09 -2.33
C VAL A 178 14.10 -17.84 -3.29
N GLN A 179 13.78 -19.10 -3.64
CA GLN A 179 14.54 -19.88 -4.62
C GLN A 179 14.57 -19.20 -5.99
N ARG A 180 13.44 -18.63 -6.42
CA ARG A 180 13.34 -17.88 -7.69
C ARG A 180 14.18 -16.61 -7.66
N GLN A 181 14.13 -15.85 -6.57
CA GLN A 181 14.93 -14.64 -6.41
C GLN A 181 16.43 -14.94 -6.43
N GLU A 182 16.88 -15.98 -5.71
CA GLU A 182 18.28 -16.40 -5.72
C GLU A 182 18.72 -16.93 -7.10
N PHE A 183 17.84 -17.62 -7.81
CA PHE A 183 18.10 -18.00 -9.20
C PHE A 183 18.36 -16.78 -10.11
N ILE A 184 17.50 -15.76 -10.05
CA ILE A 184 17.65 -14.54 -10.88
C ILE A 184 18.92 -13.76 -10.48
N LYS A 185 19.23 -13.71 -9.18
CA LYS A 185 20.48 -13.10 -8.69
C LYS A 185 21.72 -13.80 -9.23
N LEU A 186 21.75 -15.13 -9.21
CA LEU A 186 22.86 -15.91 -9.77
C LEU A 186 22.93 -15.75 -11.30
N TRP A 187 21.78 -15.78 -11.98
CA TRP A 187 21.68 -15.60 -13.42
C TRP A 187 22.30 -14.26 -13.85
N THR A 188 21.86 -13.16 -13.23
CA THR A 188 22.36 -11.81 -13.53
C THR A 188 23.87 -11.70 -13.31
N LEU A 189 24.42 -12.30 -12.25
CA LEU A 189 25.87 -12.30 -12.01
C LEU A 189 26.64 -13.05 -13.09
N LYS A 190 26.17 -14.23 -13.53
CA LYS A 190 26.83 -15.03 -14.57
C LYS A 190 26.76 -14.34 -15.93
N GLU A 191 25.62 -13.76 -16.28
CA GLU A 191 25.45 -12.93 -17.49
C GLU A 191 26.41 -11.73 -17.49
N ALA A 192 26.47 -10.98 -16.38
CA ALA A 192 27.35 -9.82 -16.27
C ALA A 192 28.82 -10.21 -16.47
N TYR A 193 29.25 -11.37 -15.96
CA TYR A 193 30.60 -11.88 -16.19
C TYR A 193 30.86 -12.23 -17.66
N VAL A 194 29.96 -12.98 -18.32
CA VAL A 194 30.11 -13.33 -19.73
C VAL A 194 30.10 -12.09 -20.63
N LYS A 195 29.28 -11.08 -20.30
CA LYS A 195 29.28 -9.77 -20.96
C LYS A 195 30.59 -9.02 -20.72
N ALA A 196 31.21 -9.14 -19.54
CA ALA A 196 32.50 -8.52 -19.25
C ALA A 196 33.65 -9.18 -20.03
N LEU A 197 33.62 -10.52 -20.18
CA LEU A 197 34.56 -11.26 -21.03
C LEU A 197 34.46 -10.87 -22.52
N GLY A 198 33.25 -10.54 -22.97
CA GLY A 198 33.00 -10.07 -24.33
C GLY A 198 33.19 -11.12 -25.41
N ARG A 199 33.07 -12.41 -25.07
CA ARG A 199 33.18 -13.57 -25.99
C ARG A 199 31.84 -14.19 -26.40
N GLY A 200 30.72 -13.65 -25.92
CA GLY A 200 29.37 -14.20 -26.11
C GLY A 200 29.16 -15.55 -25.41
N PHE A 201 27.94 -16.09 -25.48
CA PHE A 201 27.59 -17.38 -24.84
C PHE A 201 28.45 -18.56 -25.35
N SER A 202 28.85 -18.54 -26.62
CA SER A 202 29.67 -19.61 -27.22
C SER A 202 31.11 -19.63 -26.70
N GLY A 203 31.63 -18.51 -26.20
CA GLY A 203 33.02 -18.38 -25.75
C GLY A 203 33.25 -18.54 -24.24
N ALA A 204 32.17 -18.57 -23.44
CA ALA A 204 32.19 -18.84 -22.00
C ALA A 204 30.83 -19.39 -21.52
N PRO A 205 30.51 -20.67 -21.82
CA PRO A 205 29.25 -21.28 -21.38
C PRO A 205 29.14 -21.29 -19.85
N PHE A 206 27.93 -21.07 -19.33
CA PHE A 206 27.69 -20.86 -17.88
C PHE A 206 28.11 -22.03 -16.99
N ASN A 207 28.21 -23.24 -17.56
CA ASN A 207 28.63 -24.46 -16.87
C ASN A 207 30.16 -24.66 -16.82
N THR A 208 30.96 -23.74 -17.37
CA THR A 208 32.44 -23.83 -17.36
C THR A 208 33.09 -23.15 -16.16
N PHE A 209 32.32 -22.41 -15.36
CA PHE A 209 32.78 -21.71 -14.18
C PHE A 209 31.70 -21.65 -13.09
N THR A 210 32.15 -21.58 -11.83
CA THR A 210 31.29 -21.43 -10.65
C THR A 210 31.53 -20.08 -9.99
N LEU A 211 30.46 -19.42 -9.54
CA LEU A 211 30.55 -18.27 -8.64
C LEU A 211 30.51 -18.72 -7.18
N ARG A 212 31.57 -18.41 -6.40
CA ARG A 212 31.61 -18.67 -4.96
C ARG A 212 31.54 -17.37 -4.18
N PHE A 213 30.70 -17.34 -3.15
CA PHE A 213 30.62 -16.26 -2.19
C PHE A 213 31.56 -16.55 -1.01
N ARG A 214 32.63 -15.78 -0.87
CA ARG A 214 33.53 -15.87 0.29
C ARG A 214 32.94 -15.07 1.45
N PRO A 215 32.82 -15.66 2.66
CA PRO A 215 32.45 -14.89 3.84
C PRO A 215 33.51 -13.81 4.09
N ALA A 216 33.04 -12.62 4.43
CA ALA A 216 33.90 -11.47 4.64
C ALA A 216 34.85 -11.70 5.83
N ASN A 217 36.13 -11.35 5.67
CA ASN A 217 37.11 -11.36 6.77
C ASN A 217 36.63 -10.34 7.83
N PRO A 218 36.67 -10.57 9.15
CA PRO A 218 36.11 -9.67 10.17
C PRO A 218 36.55 -8.18 10.14
N ASN A 219 37.52 -7.80 9.30
CA ASN A 219 37.96 -6.43 9.06
C ASN A 219 37.40 -5.78 7.76
N HIS A 220 36.64 -6.51 6.94
CA HIS A 220 35.98 -6.03 5.72
C HIS A 220 34.53 -6.51 5.72
N GLU A 221 33.55 -5.62 5.54
CA GLU A 221 32.11 -5.94 5.64
C GLU A 221 31.48 -6.50 4.34
N ASP A 222 32.25 -6.71 3.27
CA ASP A 222 31.72 -7.15 1.96
C ASP A 222 32.11 -8.61 1.64
N SER A 223 31.13 -9.46 1.34
CA SER A 223 31.33 -10.81 0.78
C SER A 223 31.95 -10.72 -0.61
N GLU A 224 33.05 -11.41 -0.85
CA GLU A 224 33.76 -11.38 -2.14
C GLU A 224 33.26 -12.49 -3.07
N ILE A 225 32.89 -12.15 -4.32
CA ILE A 225 32.49 -13.13 -5.34
C ILE A 225 33.72 -13.52 -6.15
N VAL A 226 34.05 -14.81 -6.17
CA VAL A 226 35.21 -15.35 -6.90
C VAL A 226 34.76 -16.33 -7.96
N ILE A 227 35.40 -16.27 -9.13
CA ILE A 227 35.16 -17.19 -10.24
C ILE A 227 36.15 -18.34 -10.17
N VAL A 228 35.63 -19.56 -10.18
CA VAL A 228 36.41 -20.80 -10.20
C VAL A 228 36.18 -21.50 -11.55
N PRO A 229 37.18 -21.56 -12.44
CA PRO A 229 37.11 -22.36 -13.66
C PRO A 229 37.01 -23.86 -13.34
N LEU A 230 36.15 -24.62 -14.03
CA LEU A 230 36.01 -26.07 -13.78
C LEU A 230 37.24 -26.88 -14.20
N GLU A 231 37.97 -26.44 -15.22
CA GLU A 231 39.13 -27.15 -15.77
C GLU A 231 40.37 -27.05 -14.87
N ASN A 232 40.44 -26.06 -13.97
CA ASN A 232 41.61 -25.83 -13.12
C ASN A 232 41.23 -25.14 -11.79
N GLN A 233 40.80 -25.94 -10.81
CA GLN A 233 40.35 -25.44 -9.50
C GLN A 233 41.44 -24.73 -8.67
N SER A 234 42.72 -24.87 -9.04
CA SER A 234 43.87 -24.21 -8.41
C SER A 234 44.09 -22.77 -8.89
N LEU A 235 43.49 -22.36 -10.02
CA LEU A 235 43.57 -21.01 -10.57
C LEU A 235 42.35 -20.19 -10.15
N LEU A 236 42.40 -19.63 -8.94
CA LEU A 236 41.44 -18.62 -8.50
C LEU A 236 41.69 -17.33 -9.27
N THR A 237 40.73 -16.92 -10.11
CA THR A 237 40.83 -15.63 -10.80
C THR A 237 40.31 -14.52 -9.88
N THR A 238 41.21 -13.85 -9.16
CA THR A 238 40.90 -12.68 -8.30
C THR A 238 40.83 -11.36 -9.08
N ASN A 239 40.93 -11.44 -10.41
CA ASN A 239 41.05 -10.26 -11.27
C ASN A 239 39.68 -9.72 -11.72
N TRP A 240 38.60 -10.10 -11.05
CA TRP A 240 37.24 -9.67 -11.36
C TRP A 240 36.55 -9.17 -10.11
N GLN A 241 35.88 -8.02 -10.23
CA GLN A 241 35.04 -7.44 -9.18
C GLN A 241 33.59 -7.49 -9.62
N PHE A 242 32.74 -7.94 -8.70
CA PHE A 242 31.30 -7.97 -8.87
C PHE A 242 30.63 -6.95 -7.95
N ALA A 243 29.50 -6.44 -8.41
CA ALA A 243 28.55 -5.72 -7.58
C ALA A 243 27.14 -6.15 -7.97
N GLN A 244 26.32 -6.48 -6.97
CA GLN A 244 24.91 -6.75 -7.15
C GLN A 244 24.12 -5.63 -6.49
N LEU A 245 23.14 -5.11 -7.21
CA LEU A 245 22.36 -3.95 -6.78
C LEU A 245 20.89 -4.10 -7.15
N ASP A 246 20.07 -3.45 -6.34
CA ASP A 246 18.65 -3.27 -6.59
C ASP A 246 18.45 -2.02 -7.44
N LEU A 247 17.92 -2.16 -8.66
CA LEU A 247 17.76 -1.07 -9.60
C LEU A 247 16.28 -0.74 -9.79
N ALA A 248 15.93 0.53 -9.51
CA ALA A 248 14.56 1.04 -9.59
C ALA A 248 13.51 0.25 -8.78
N GLY A 249 13.94 -0.52 -7.76
CA GLY A 249 13.07 -1.34 -6.91
C GLY A 249 12.50 -2.60 -7.57
N SER A 250 12.55 -2.70 -8.90
CA SER A 250 11.91 -3.75 -9.70
C SER A 250 12.88 -4.74 -10.34
N HIS A 251 14.18 -4.41 -10.42
CA HIS A 251 15.18 -5.23 -11.11
C HIS A 251 16.35 -5.61 -10.21
N TYR A 252 16.90 -6.80 -10.44
CA TYR A 252 18.25 -7.13 -10.02
C TYR A 252 19.21 -6.68 -11.10
N ALA A 253 20.25 -5.94 -10.72
CA ALA A 253 21.33 -5.56 -11.61
C ALA A 253 22.65 -6.13 -11.09
N ALA A 254 23.45 -6.67 -12.00
CA ALA A 254 24.78 -7.17 -11.71
C ALA A 254 25.80 -6.45 -12.58
N ILE A 255 26.92 -6.05 -11.99
CA ILE A 255 28.04 -5.44 -12.68
C ILE A 255 29.28 -6.28 -12.44
N CYS A 256 29.97 -6.64 -13.50
CA CYS A 256 31.25 -7.33 -13.45
C CYS A 256 32.31 -6.49 -14.19
N ARG A 257 33.47 -6.29 -13.57
CA ARG A 257 34.60 -5.58 -14.19
C ARG A 257 35.93 -6.23 -13.86
N LYS A 258 36.94 -6.06 -14.72
CA LYS A 258 38.28 -6.60 -14.51
C LYS A 258 39.12 -5.68 -13.60
N THR A 259 39.86 -6.23 -12.66
CA THR A 259 40.86 -5.50 -11.87
C THR A 259 42.26 -5.77 -12.40
N ASN A 260 43.05 -4.71 -12.58
CA ASN A 260 44.48 -4.84 -12.84
C ASN A 260 45.15 -5.13 -11.49
N GLY A 261 45.76 -6.32 -11.35
CA GLY A 261 46.36 -6.81 -10.10
C GLY A 261 47.62 -6.05 -9.67
N GLY A 262 47.48 -4.77 -9.33
CA GLY A 262 48.53 -3.95 -8.74
C GLY A 262 48.46 -3.96 -7.22
N ASN A 263 49.49 -4.53 -6.57
CA ASN A 263 49.78 -4.30 -5.15
C ASN A 263 49.86 -2.79 -4.89
N GLY A 264 48.92 -2.28 -4.11
CA GLY A 264 48.88 -0.88 -3.70
C GLY A 264 48.05 -0.75 -2.44
N ALA A 265 48.69 -0.97 -1.30
CA ALA A 265 48.23 -0.35 -0.06
C ALA A 265 48.14 1.18 -0.29
N VAL A 266 47.06 1.81 0.18
CA VAL A 266 47.07 3.08 0.95
C VAL A 266 45.67 3.69 1.06
N SER A 267 45.40 4.09 2.31
CA SER A 267 44.36 4.92 2.92
C SER A 267 43.13 5.37 2.10
N SER A 268 41.96 4.97 2.59
CA SER A 268 40.71 5.69 2.39
C SER A 268 40.68 6.94 3.28
N SER A 269 40.79 8.13 2.68
CA SER A 269 40.36 9.36 3.32
C SER A 269 38.82 9.36 3.39
N LYS A 270 38.31 9.37 4.62
CA LYS A 270 36.88 9.52 4.91
C LYS A 270 36.45 10.95 4.58
N SER A 271 35.53 11.11 3.64
CA SER A 271 34.59 12.23 3.63
C SER A 271 33.18 11.66 3.57
N VAL A 272 32.68 11.26 4.74
CA VAL A 272 31.29 10.85 4.97
C VAL A 272 30.54 12.11 5.41
N PRO A 273 29.51 12.60 4.68
CA PRO A 273 28.54 13.50 5.30
C PRO A 273 27.79 12.69 6.38
N PRO A 274 27.42 13.30 7.52
CA PRO A 274 27.14 12.55 8.73
C PRO A 274 25.93 11.63 8.52
N LYS A 275 26.18 10.31 8.50
CA LYS A 275 25.14 9.32 8.74
C LYS A 275 24.76 9.43 10.21
N ASN A 276 23.50 9.77 10.46
CA ASN A 276 22.88 9.55 11.77
C ASN A 276 23.17 8.11 12.19
N LYS A 277 23.86 7.98 13.33
CA LYS A 277 24.02 6.74 14.05
C LYS A 277 22.63 6.21 14.44
N TYR A 278 22.59 4.91 14.74
CA TYR A 278 21.43 4.05 15.02
C TYR A 278 20.79 3.42 13.76
N SER A 279 21.46 2.43 13.18
CA SER A 279 20.75 1.33 12.53
C SER A 279 20.58 0.23 13.57
N LEU A 280 19.45 0.25 14.29
CA LEU A 280 18.90 -1.00 14.81
C LEU A 280 18.62 -1.88 13.59
N SER A 281 18.79 -3.20 13.73
CA SER A 281 18.21 -4.19 12.81
C SER A 281 16.80 -3.74 12.41
N SER A 282 16.50 -3.61 11.11
CA SER A 282 15.16 -3.22 10.67
C SER A 282 14.18 -4.34 11.05
N ILE A 283 13.46 -4.12 12.14
CA ILE A 283 12.36 -5.00 12.55
C ILE A 283 11.27 -4.80 11.50
N SER A 284 10.92 -5.87 10.80
CA SER A 284 9.80 -5.89 9.86
C SER A 284 8.55 -6.44 10.54
N CYS A 285 7.39 -5.84 10.27
CA CYS A 285 6.10 -6.27 10.78
C CYS A 285 5.13 -6.37 9.60
N PHE A 286 4.44 -7.51 9.45
CA PHE A 286 3.58 -7.81 8.29
C PHE A 286 4.28 -7.60 6.93
N GLY A 287 5.60 -7.84 6.85
CA GLY A 287 6.37 -7.65 5.61
C GLY A 287 6.72 -6.19 5.29
N VAL A 288 6.46 -5.25 6.21
CA VAL A 288 6.78 -3.82 6.08
C VAL A 288 7.90 -3.46 7.06
N ASP A 289 8.91 -2.72 6.59
CA ASP A 289 9.95 -2.17 7.47
C ASP A 289 9.36 -1.12 8.41
N LEU A 290 9.64 -1.24 9.71
CA LEU A 290 9.18 -0.29 10.75
C LEU A 290 9.99 1.00 10.71
N THR A 291 9.84 1.78 9.63
CA THR A 291 10.33 3.15 9.55
C THR A 291 9.53 4.06 10.51
N PRO A 292 10.07 5.20 10.97
CA PRO A 292 9.34 6.13 11.87
C PRO A 292 7.98 6.56 11.32
N ASP A 293 7.88 6.68 10.01
CA ASP A 293 6.68 7.01 9.26
C ASP A 293 5.62 5.89 9.31
N ASN A 294 6.04 4.64 9.06
CA ASN A 294 5.15 3.46 9.11
C ASN A 294 4.70 3.19 10.54
N ILE A 295 5.58 3.42 11.53
CA ILE A 295 5.21 3.37 12.95
C ILE A 295 4.15 4.44 13.24
N ALA A 296 4.30 5.67 12.74
CA ALA A 296 3.30 6.71 12.96
C ALA A 296 1.94 6.31 12.38
N VAL A 297 1.90 5.81 11.15
CA VAL A 297 0.67 5.32 10.50
C VAL A 297 0.02 4.19 11.31
N ALA A 298 0.79 3.14 11.63
CA ALA A 298 0.31 1.99 12.40
C ALA A 298 -0.23 2.40 13.78
N MET A 299 0.45 3.34 14.45
CA MET A 299 0.02 3.85 15.75
C MET A 299 -1.27 4.66 15.68
N VAL A 300 -1.51 5.43 14.61
CA VAL A 300 -2.80 6.12 14.45
C VAL A 300 -3.93 5.11 14.26
N TYR A 301 -3.76 4.09 13.42
CA TYR A 301 -4.77 3.02 13.29
C TYR A 301 -4.97 2.24 14.60
N PHE A 302 -3.91 1.98 15.36
CA PHE A 302 -4.03 1.40 16.70
C PHE A 302 -4.87 2.27 17.63
N VAL A 303 -4.63 3.59 17.66
CA VAL A 303 -5.43 4.54 18.44
C VAL A 303 -6.89 4.50 18.00
N GLN A 304 -7.17 4.47 16.70
CA GLN A 304 -8.56 4.35 16.19
C GLN A 304 -9.25 3.08 16.70
N GLY A 305 -8.53 1.94 16.71
CA GLY A 305 -9.04 0.68 17.26
C GLY A 305 -9.30 0.77 18.77
N VAL A 306 -8.34 1.27 19.53
CA VAL A 306 -8.41 1.30 21.00
C VAL A 306 -9.37 2.37 21.55
N LEU A 307 -9.70 3.40 20.76
CA LEU A 307 -10.79 4.34 21.07
C LEU A 307 -12.16 3.66 21.16
N GLY A 308 -12.30 2.41 20.72
CA GLY A 308 -13.44 1.56 21.04
C GLY A 308 -13.73 1.46 22.54
N LEU A 309 -12.74 1.71 23.40
CA LEU A 309 -12.84 1.63 24.85
C LEU A 309 -13.95 2.53 25.39
N ALA A 310 -14.06 3.74 24.84
CA ALA A 310 -15.07 4.70 25.24
C ALA A 310 -16.47 4.37 24.70
N ARG A 311 -16.63 3.53 23.65
CA ARG A 311 -17.96 3.27 23.07
C ARG A 311 -18.91 2.65 24.09
N LEU A 312 -18.45 1.67 24.86
CA LEU A 312 -19.28 1.06 25.91
C LEU A 312 -19.57 2.05 27.03
N ALA A 313 -18.57 2.83 27.45
CA ALA A 313 -18.73 3.87 28.47
C ALA A 313 -19.73 4.96 28.03
N VAL A 314 -19.73 5.37 26.76
CA VAL A 314 -20.72 6.31 26.21
C VAL A 314 -22.13 5.71 26.28
N SER A 315 -22.32 4.44 25.89
CA SER A 315 -23.62 3.78 25.98
C SER A 315 -24.16 3.76 27.40
N PHE A 316 -23.32 3.43 28.39
CA PHE A 316 -23.70 3.46 29.80
C PHE A 316 -23.90 4.89 30.33
N TYR A 317 -23.08 5.86 29.93
CA TYR A 317 -23.24 7.25 30.35
C TYR A 317 -24.55 7.87 29.83
N LEU A 318 -24.89 7.64 28.56
CA LEU A 318 -26.17 8.11 27.99
C LEU A 318 -27.38 7.47 28.68
N LYS A 319 -27.25 6.20 29.09
CA LYS A 319 -28.31 5.42 29.72
C LYS A 319 -28.45 5.68 31.22
N ASP A 320 -27.37 5.55 31.98
CA ASP A 320 -27.38 5.50 33.44
C ASP A 320 -27.11 6.88 34.06
N ASP A 321 -26.21 7.70 33.51
CA ASP A 321 -25.96 9.05 34.03
C ASP A 321 -26.97 10.08 33.50
N LEU A 322 -27.28 10.03 32.20
CA LEU A 322 -28.22 10.96 31.55
C LEU A 322 -29.66 10.45 31.49
N HIS A 323 -29.90 9.19 31.83
CA HIS A 323 -31.24 8.60 31.92
C HIS A 323 -32.09 8.68 30.64
N LEU A 324 -31.43 8.69 29.47
CA LEU A 324 -32.09 8.84 28.19
C LEU A 324 -32.87 7.58 27.80
N ASP A 325 -33.82 7.74 26.87
CA ASP A 325 -34.49 6.60 26.25
C ASP A 325 -33.67 6.03 25.07
N PRO A 326 -33.97 4.78 24.63
CA PRO A 326 -33.25 4.16 23.51
C PRO A 326 -33.33 4.97 22.21
N ALA A 327 -34.49 5.55 21.91
CA ALA A 327 -34.66 6.39 20.71
C ALA A 327 -33.83 7.68 20.79
N GLU A 328 -33.79 8.33 21.96
CA GLU A 328 -32.96 9.53 22.16
C GLU A 328 -31.47 9.22 22.07
N THR A 329 -31.06 8.09 22.64
CA THR A 329 -29.67 7.60 22.55
C THR A 329 -29.26 7.41 21.09
N ALA A 330 -30.10 6.76 20.28
CA ALA A 330 -29.85 6.55 18.85
C ALA A 330 -29.80 7.87 18.05
N VAL A 331 -30.60 8.87 18.41
CA VAL A 331 -30.54 10.21 17.79
C VAL A 331 -29.24 10.93 18.14
N ILE A 332 -28.80 10.88 19.41
CA ILE A 332 -27.55 11.50 19.84
C ILE A 332 -26.35 10.85 19.16
N THR A 333 -26.31 9.51 19.08
CA THR A 333 -25.22 8.79 18.40
C THR A 333 -25.22 9.08 16.90
N GLY A 334 -26.39 9.11 16.27
CA GLY A 334 -26.55 9.48 14.85
C GLY A 334 -26.05 10.89 14.55
N PHE A 335 -26.43 11.87 15.36
CA PHE A 335 -25.93 13.25 15.21
C PHE A 335 -24.42 13.34 15.45
N SER A 336 -23.90 12.59 16.43
CA SER A 336 -22.47 12.57 16.73
C SER A 336 -21.63 11.91 15.63
N ALA A 337 -22.25 11.16 14.72
CA ALA A 337 -21.60 10.53 13.57
C ALA A 337 -21.48 11.45 12.34
N LEU A 338 -22.08 12.65 12.34
CA LEU A 338 -22.03 13.61 11.22
C LEU A 338 -20.62 13.86 10.64
N PRO A 339 -19.54 13.94 11.44
CA PRO A 339 -18.21 14.13 10.89
C PRO A 339 -17.78 13.04 9.90
N TRP A 340 -18.29 11.81 10.04
CA TRP A 340 -17.99 10.68 9.15
C TRP A 340 -18.70 10.75 7.80
N LEU A 341 -19.67 11.65 7.62
CA LEU A 341 -20.44 11.82 6.37
C LEU A 341 -19.78 12.80 5.39
N ILE A 342 -18.81 13.59 5.87
CA ILE A 342 -18.17 14.65 5.09
C ILE A 342 -16.65 14.46 5.02
N LYS A 343 -16.15 13.22 5.08
CA LYS A 343 -14.71 12.92 5.02
C LYS A 343 -13.97 13.57 3.84
N PRO A 344 -14.53 13.62 2.61
CA PRO A 344 -13.84 14.23 1.47
C PRO A 344 -13.45 15.69 1.74
N LEU A 345 -14.26 16.41 2.51
CA LEU A 345 -13.97 17.80 2.91
C LEU A 345 -12.66 17.90 3.69
N TYR A 346 -12.40 16.97 4.61
CA TYR A 346 -11.16 16.98 5.40
C TYR A 346 -9.93 16.66 4.54
N GLY A 347 -10.08 15.76 3.56
CA GLY A 347 -9.05 15.44 2.57
C GLY A 347 -8.64 16.70 1.82
N PHE A 348 -9.62 17.39 1.22
CA PHE A 348 -9.40 18.66 0.51
C PHE A 348 -8.76 19.73 1.40
N ILE A 349 -9.22 19.91 2.64
CA ILE A 349 -8.66 20.88 3.59
C ILE A 349 -7.18 20.55 3.86
N SER A 350 -6.88 19.28 4.16
CA SER A 350 -5.52 18.85 4.52
C SER A 350 -4.54 18.95 3.33
N ASP A 351 -5.01 18.70 2.12
CA ASP A 351 -4.22 18.77 0.89
C ASP A 351 -3.90 20.21 0.49
N SER A 352 -4.87 21.09 0.70
CA SER A 352 -4.88 22.43 0.10
C SER A 352 -4.32 23.50 1.04
N VAL A 353 -4.48 23.36 2.36
CA VAL A 353 -4.06 24.35 3.35
C VAL A 353 -2.93 23.80 4.23
N PRO A 354 -1.65 24.09 3.95
CA PRO A 354 -0.56 23.74 4.86
C PRO A 354 -0.61 24.61 6.12
N LEU A 355 -0.81 23.98 7.28
CA LEU A 355 -0.75 24.65 8.58
C LEU A 355 0.69 24.65 9.10
N PHE A 356 1.20 25.80 9.54
CA PHE A 356 2.58 25.96 10.02
C PHE A 356 3.68 25.53 9.00
N GLY A 357 3.31 25.38 7.73
CA GLY A 357 4.19 24.89 6.65
C GLY A 357 4.17 23.37 6.42
N TYR A 358 3.25 22.64 7.06
CA TYR A 358 3.05 21.19 6.92
C TYR A 358 1.60 20.87 6.53
N ARG A 359 1.38 19.92 5.61
CA ARG A 359 0.06 19.49 5.11
C ARG A 359 -0.52 18.31 5.88
N ARG A 360 0.30 17.44 6.48
CA ARG A 360 -0.18 16.26 7.22
C ARG A 360 0.07 16.39 8.71
N ARG A 361 1.33 16.64 9.07
CA ARG A 361 1.79 16.64 10.47
C ARG A 361 0.97 17.55 11.37
N SER A 362 0.71 18.78 10.94
CA SER A 362 -0.01 19.76 11.76
C SER A 362 -1.46 19.37 12.00
N TYR A 363 -2.13 18.74 11.03
CA TYR A 363 -3.51 18.28 11.22
C TYR A 363 -3.61 17.08 12.15
N LEU A 364 -2.66 16.14 12.10
CA LEU A 364 -2.61 15.02 13.05
C LEU A 364 -2.36 15.49 14.50
N VAL A 365 -1.51 16.51 14.68
CA VAL A 365 -1.32 17.11 16.01
C VAL A 365 -2.60 17.77 16.51
N LEU A 366 -3.23 18.60 15.68
CA LEU A 366 -4.46 19.32 16.05
C LEU A 366 -5.63 18.38 16.32
N SER A 367 -5.82 17.35 15.50
CA SER A 367 -6.88 16.35 15.71
C SER A 367 -6.67 15.62 17.02
N GLY A 368 -5.46 15.12 17.31
CA GLY A 368 -5.17 14.44 18.58
C GLY A 368 -5.40 15.34 19.81
N LEU A 369 -5.03 16.63 19.75
CA LEU A 369 -5.32 17.59 20.83
C LEU A 369 -6.82 17.84 20.99
N LEU A 370 -7.56 17.93 19.88
CA LEU A 370 -9.01 18.11 19.89
C LEU A 370 -9.72 16.89 20.51
N GLY A 371 -9.31 15.68 20.14
CA GLY A 371 -9.82 14.44 20.73
C GLY A 371 -9.53 14.33 22.22
N ALA A 372 -8.31 14.68 22.64
CA ALA A 372 -7.94 14.69 24.05
C ALA A 372 -8.78 15.68 24.86
N LEU A 373 -9.00 16.89 24.32
CA LEU A 373 -9.88 17.89 24.92
C LEU A 373 -11.32 17.35 25.04
N SER A 374 -11.87 16.80 23.96
CA SER A 374 -13.21 16.20 23.93
C SER A 374 -13.43 15.20 25.07
N TRP A 375 -12.56 14.20 25.17
CA TRP A 375 -12.69 13.15 26.18
C TRP A 375 -12.38 13.64 27.59
N SER A 376 -11.49 14.63 27.75
CA SER A 376 -11.24 15.26 29.05
C SER A 376 -12.46 16.04 29.56
N LEU A 377 -13.16 16.73 28.65
CA LEU A 377 -14.43 17.41 28.98
C LEU A 377 -15.50 16.40 29.38
N MET A 378 -15.65 15.30 28.64
CA MET A 378 -16.54 14.18 29.00
C MET A 378 -16.20 13.59 30.37
N ALA A 379 -14.92 13.50 30.74
CA ALA A 379 -14.50 12.96 32.02
C ALA A 379 -14.80 13.88 33.21
N SER A 380 -14.80 15.21 33.01
CA SER A 380 -14.75 16.19 34.10
C SER A 380 -15.99 17.07 34.25
N PHE A 381 -16.47 17.67 33.16
CA PHE A 381 -17.39 18.84 33.22
C PHE A 381 -18.75 18.62 32.56
N VAL A 382 -18.90 17.55 31.78
CA VAL A 382 -20.13 17.30 31.04
C VAL A 382 -21.07 16.48 31.91
N ASP A 383 -22.20 17.08 32.28
CA ASP A 383 -23.27 16.42 33.06
C ASP A 383 -24.63 16.45 32.35
N GLY A 384 -24.70 16.96 31.11
CA GLY A 384 -25.95 17.17 30.38
C GLY A 384 -25.93 16.63 28.96
N LYS A 385 -27.11 16.29 28.44
CA LYS A 385 -27.29 15.70 27.10
C LYS A 385 -26.65 16.50 25.97
N TYR A 386 -26.85 17.82 25.95
CA TYR A 386 -26.29 18.67 24.89
C TYR A 386 -24.77 18.79 24.97
N GLY A 387 -24.22 18.87 26.19
CA GLY A 387 -22.77 18.87 26.40
C GLY A 387 -22.14 17.54 25.97
N ALA A 388 -22.81 16.43 26.27
CA ALA A 388 -22.38 15.09 25.85
C ALA A 388 -22.41 14.95 24.33
N THR A 389 -23.51 15.32 23.68
CA THR A 389 -23.61 15.32 22.21
C THR A 389 -22.52 16.17 21.58
N PHE A 390 -22.29 17.38 22.09
CA PHE A 390 -21.25 18.28 21.56
C PHE A 390 -19.84 17.68 21.71
N CYS A 391 -19.52 17.11 22.87
CA CYS A 391 -18.20 16.51 23.07
C CYS A 391 -18.03 15.23 22.23
N ILE A 392 -19.02 14.32 22.19
CA ILE A 392 -18.93 13.12 21.34
C ILE A 392 -18.78 13.51 19.86
N LEU A 393 -19.49 14.55 19.40
CA LEU A 393 -19.31 15.12 18.05
C LEU A 393 -17.88 15.64 17.85
N LEU A 394 -17.31 16.37 18.81
CA LEU A 394 -15.94 16.89 18.77
C LEU A 394 -14.90 15.75 18.69
N GLY A 395 -15.08 14.70 19.50
CA GLY A 395 -14.26 13.50 19.48
C GLY A 395 -14.38 12.75 18.16
N SER A 396 -15.60 12.62 17.63
CA SER A 396 -15.89 12.02 16.33
C SER A 396 -15.23 12.80 15.19
N LEU A 397 -15.25 14.14 15.24
CA LEU A 397 -14.56 15.02 14.30
C LEU A 397 -13.05 14.84 14.35
N SER A 398 -12.47 14.79 15.55
CA SER A 398 -11.04 14.49 15.75
C SER A 398 -10.64 13.19 15.05
N VAL A 399 -11.38 12.10 15.31
CA VAL A 399 -11.07 10.79 14.73
C VAL A 399 -11.25 10.80 13.22
N ALA A 400 -12.39 11.27 12.72
CA ALA A 400 -12.68 11.31 11.28
C ALA A 400 -11.66 12.16 10.50
N PHE A 401 -11.19 13.27 11.07
CA PHE A 401 -10.15 14.08 10.43
C PHE A 401 -8.80 13.35 10.42
N SER A 402 -8.40 12.75 11.55
CA SER A 402 -7.14 11.99 11.64
C SER A 402 -7.11 10.80 10.68
N ASP A 403 -8.25 10.13 10.52
CA ASP A 403 -8.45 9.00 9.61
C ASP A 403 -8.16 9.37 8.16
N VAL A 404 -8.80 10.44 7.67
CA VAL A 404 -8.61 10.89 6.27
C VAL A 404 -7.17 11.31 6.00
N VAL A 405 -6.51 11.96 6.95
CA VAL A 405 -5.11 12.37 6.80
C VAL A 405 -4.19 11.15 6.71
N VAL A 406 -4.41 10.12 7.53
CA VAL A 406 -3.61 8.90 7.51
C VAL A 406 -3.90 8.04 6.28
N ASP A 407 -5.17 7.89 5.89
CA ASP A 407 -5.55 7.18 4.66
C ASP A 407 -4.85 7.79 3.44
N SER A 408 -4.83 9.13 3.35
CA SER A 408 -4.13 9.84 2.28
C SER A 408 -2.62 9.56 2.29
N MET A 409 -2.01 9.48 3.48
CA MET A 409 -0.59 9.12 3.63
C MET A 409 -0.30 7.67 3.24
N VAL A 410 -1.21 6.73 3.51
CA VAL A 410 -1.07 5.32 3.08
C VAL A 410 -1.13 5.23 1.56
N VAL A 411 -2.06 5.94 0.92
CA VAL A 411 -2.20 5.98 -0.54
C VAL A 411 -0.99 6.62 -1.21
N GLU A 412 -0.49 7.75 -0.70
CA GLU A 412 0.72 8.42 -1.22
C GLU A 412 1.95 7.50 -1.20
N ARG A 413 2.09 6.67 -0.15
CA ARG A 413 3.19 5.71 -0.05
C ARG A 413 3.01 4.51 -0.95
N ALA A 414 1.79 3.98 -1.03
CA ALA A 414 1.44 2.88 -1.92
C ALA A 414 1.75 3.19 -3.39
N ARG A 415 1.60 4.44 -3.84
CA ARG A 415 1.85 4.88 -5.23
C ARG A 415 3.29 4.77 -5.70
N GLY A 416 4.27 4.61 -4.81
CA GLY A 416 5.69 4.47 -5.15
C GLY A 416 6.27 3.07 -4.99
N GLU A 417 5.48 2.13 -4.47
CA GLU A 417 5.93 0.80 -4.07
C GLU A 417 5.22 -0.31 -4.85
N THR A 418 5.81 -1.51 -4.88
CA THR A 418 5.17 -2.64 -5.57
C THR A 418 3.83 -3.01 -4.92
N GLN A 419 2.87 -3.51 -5.70
CA GLN A 419 1.53 -3.92 -5.22
C GLN A 419 1.56 -4.83 -3.98
N SER A 420 2.59 -5.67 -3.83
CA SER A 420 2.78 -6.53 -2.65
C SER A 420 3.13 -5.74 -1.39
N VAL A 421 3.91 -4.66 -1.50
CA VAL A 421 4.26 -3.79 -0.37
C VAL A 421 3.08 -2.86 -0.04
N SER A 422 2.37 -2.33 -1.04
CA SER A 422 1.10 -1.61 -0.85
C SER A 422 0.07 -2.46 -0.07
N GLY A 423 -0.12 -3.72 -0.47
CA GLY A 423 -0.98 -4.66 0.26
C GLY A 423 -0.47 -4.98 1.68
N SER A 424 0.85 -5.08 1.87
CA SER A 424 1.47 -5.30 3.19
C SER A 424 1.28 -4.08 4.11
N LEU A 425 1.37 -2.86 3.56
CA LEU A 425 1.11 -1.61 4.28
C LEU A 425 -0.35 -1.51 4.71
N GLN A 426 -1.30 -1.86 3.84
CA GLN A 426 -2.71 -1.95 4.21
C GLN A 426 -2.94 -3.00 5.30
N SER A 427 -2.32 -4.17 5.19
CA SER A 427 -2.39 -5.24 6.21
C SER A 427 -1.88 -4.75 7.57
N LEU A 428 -0.77 -4.01 7.61
CA LEU A 428 -0.25 -3.40 8.83
C LEU A 428 -1.27 -2.41 9.44
N CYS A 429 -1.91 -1.57 8.62
CA CYS A 429 -2.89 -0.59 9.07
C CYS A 429 -4.13 -1.26 9.69
N TRP A 430 -4.80 -2.12 8.92
CA TRP A 430 -5.99 -2.83 9.37
C TRP A 430 -5.69 -3.80 10.53
N GLY A 431 -4.52 -4.44 10.51
CA GLY A 431 -4.05 -5.28 11.61
C GLY A 431 -3.81 -4.50 12.90
N SER A 432 -3.24 -3.30 12.81
CA SER A 432 -3.04 -2.42 13.97
C SER A 432 -4.37 -1.94 14.57
N SER A 433 -5.33 -1.58 13.72
CA SER A 433 -6.69 -1.22 14.14
C SER A 433 -7.42 -2.40 14.80
N ALA A 434 -7.34 -3.59 14.21
CA ALA A 434 -7.94 -4.81 14.78
C ALA A 434 -7.34 -5.15 16.14
N PHE A 435 -6.01 -5.04 16.29
CA PHE A 435 -5.34 -5.23 17.57
C PHE A 435 -5.81 -4.22 18.62
N GLY A 436 -5.88 -2.93 18.29
CA GLY A 436 -6.45 -1.90 19.16
C GLY A 436 -7.90 -2.20 19.55
N GLY A 437 -8.71 -2.68 18.61
CA GLY A 437 -10.09 -3.10 18.84
C GLY A 437 -10.21 -4.26 19.83
N ILE A 438 -9.37 -5.29 19.72
CA ILE A 438 -9.31 -6.41 20.67
C ILE A 438 -8.93 -5.93 22.06
N VAL A 439 -7.90 -5.08 22.19
CA VAL A 439 -7.46 -4.49 23.47
C VAL A 439 -8.61 -3.70 24.10
N SER A 440 -9.26 -2.84 23.32
CA SER A 440 -10.44 -2.09 23.75
C SER A 440 -11.55 -3.01 24.25
N SER A 441 -11.90 -4.05 23.47
CA SER A 441 -12.97 -4.97 23.82
C SER A 441 -12.68 -5.75 25.11
N TYR A 442 -11.42 -6.14 25.34
CA TYR A 442 -11.00 -6.82 26.56
C TYR A 442 -11.14 -5.94 27.81
N PHE A 443 -10.69 -4.68 27.75
CA PHE A 443 -10.65 -3.78 28.92
C PHE A 443 -11.91 -2.91 29.10
N SER A 444 -12.71 -2.69 28.06
CA SER A 444 -13.84 -1.73 28.11
C SER A 444 -14.86 -2.07 29.18
N GLY A 445 -15.27 -3.34 29.28
CA GLY A 445 -16.27 -3.77 30.27
C GLY A 445 -15.74 -3.71 31.70
N SER A 446 -14.55 -4.27 31.92
CA SER A 446 -13.95 -4.36 33.27
C SER A 446 -13.60 -2.99 33.84
N LEU A 447 -13.14 -2.04 33.01
CA LEU A 447 -12.85 -0.68 33.48
C LEU A 447 -14.11 0.11 33.80
N VAL A 448 -15.18 -0.02 33.01
CA VAL A 448 -16.47 0.62 33.31
C VAL A 448 -17.04 0.05 34.62
N ASP A 449 -16.97 -1.26 34.82
CA ASP A 449 -17.50 -1.92 36.02
C ASP A 449 -16.71 -1.56 37.29
N ALA A 450 -15.37 -1.53 37.21
CA ALA A 450 -14.51 -1.29 38.38
C ALA A 450 -14.33 0.18 38.75
N TYR A 451 -14.26 1.09 37.76
CA TYR A 451 -13.89 2.49 37.98
C TYR A 451 -14.92 3.51 37.44
N GLY A 452 -15.99 3.03 36.78
CA GLY A 452 -17.04 3.88 36.24
C GLY A 452 -16.70 4.54 34.90
N VAL A 453 -17.72 5.12 34.25
CA VAL A 453 -17.63 5.68 32.89
C VAL A 453 -16.72 6.91 32.80
N ARG A 454 -16.70 7.78 33.82
CA ARG A 454 -15.86 9.00 33.82
C ARG A 454 -14.37 8.69 33.86
N PHE A 455 -13.97 7.68 34.62
CA PHE A 455 -12.58 7.21 34.62
C PHE A 455 -12.17 6.71 33.23
N VAL A 456 -13.04 5.94 32.58
CA VAL A 456 -12.79 5.44 31.22
C VAL A 456 -12.66 6.60 30.21
N PHE A 457 -13.47 7.65 30.32
CA PHE A 457 -13.30 8.85 29.49
C PHE A 457 -11.95 9.55 29.75
N GLY A 458 -11.52 9.64 31.01
CA GLY A 458 -10.21 10.20 31.37
C GLY A 458 -9.06 9.40 30.77
N LEU A 459 -9.12 8.07 30.84
CA LEU A 459 -8.13 7.19 30.22
C LEU A 459 -8.14 7.31 28.69
N THR A 460 -9.33 7.40 28.09
CA THR A 460 -9.51 7.57 26.64
C THR A 460 -8.91 8.90 26.16
N ALA A 461 -8.95 9.96 26.97
CA ALA A 461 -8.37 11.26 26.61
C ALA A 461 -6.85 11.21 26.35
N LEU A 462 -6.15 10.22 26.91
CA LEU A 462 -4.72 10.02 26.66
C LEU A 462 -4.42 9.40 25.29
N LEU A 463 -5.39 8.67 24.71
CA LEU A 463 -5.19 7.94 23.46
C LEU A 463 -5.03 8.88 22.25
N PRO A 464 -5.85 9.93 22.05
CA PRO A 464 -5.62 10.92 21.00
C PRO A 464 -4.30 11.70 21.15
N LEU A 465 -3.77 11.87 22.38
CA LEU A 465 -2.46 12.50 22.58
C LEU A 465 -1.33 11.65 21.98
N LEU A 466 -1.51 10.33 21.93
CA LEU A 466 -0.58 9.44 21.25
C LEU A 466 -0.53 9.75 19.75
N THR A 467 -1.68 10.00 19.11
CA THR A 467 -1.75 10.48 17.71
C THR A 467 -0.97 11.78 17.52
N SER A 468 -1.11 12.75 18.44
CA SER A 468 -0.33 14.00 18.39
C SER A 468 1.17 13.76 18.58
N ALA A 469 1.56 12.83 19.45
CA ALA A 469 2.96 12.50 19.71
C ALA A 469 3.62 11.83 18.50
N VAL A 470 2.97 10.84 17.89
CA VAL A 470 3.51 10.12 16.72
C VAL A 470 3.49 10.96 15.44
N ALA A 471 2.64 11.99 15.35
CA ALA A 471 2.65 12.93 14.24
C ALA A 471 4.01 13.61 14.03
N VAL A 472 4.83 13.74 15.09
CA VAL A 472 6.19 14.30 15.01
C VAL A 472 7.15 13.39 14.22
N LEU A 473 6.89 12.09 14.19
CA LEU A 473 7.70 11.12 13.47
C LEU A 473 7.48 11.18 11.96
N VAL A 474 6.36 11.75 11.51
CA VAL A 474 6.02 11.91 10.09
C VAL A 474 7.00 12.86 9.43
N LYS A 475 7.87 12.31 8.58
CA LYS A 475 8.88 13.07 7.84
C LYS A 475 8.24 13.81 6.67
N GLU A 476 7.82 15.04 6.92
CA GLU A 476 7.27 15.92 5.91
C GLU A 476 8.22 17.09 5.60
N GLN A 477 8.47 17.35 4.31
CA GLN A 477 9.25 18.52 3.89
C GLN A 477 8.39 19.78 4.03
N ARG A 478 8.93 20.81 4.68
CA ARG A 478 8.21 22.07 4.90
C ARG A 478 7.94 22.76 3.56
N PHE A 479 6.68 23.04 3.27
CA PHE A 479 6.29 23.75 2.05
C PHE A 479 6.78 25.21 2.12
N ARG A 480 7.77 25.56 1.29
CA ARG A 480 8.24 26.94 1.10
C ARG A 480 7.44 27.60 -0.03
N GLY A 481 6.20 27.97 0.25
CA GLY A 481 5.38 28.79 -0.65
C GLY A 481 5.77 30.28 -0.60
N PRO A 482 5.37 31.09 -1.60
CA PRO A 482 5.72 32.51 -1.66
C PRO A 482 5.18 33.24 -0.43
N LEU A 483 5.94 34.24 0.04
CA LEU A 483 5.58 35.10 1.17
C LEU A 483 4.15 35.67 1.00
N ARG A 484 3.36 35.52 2.06
CA ARG A 484 2.23 36.37 2.48
C ARG A 484 2.06 37.62 1.60
N GLY A 485 1.09 37.62 0.67
CA GLY A 485 0.71 38.88 0.01
C GLY A 485 0.02 38.86 -1.36
N GLN A 486 -0.03 37.78 -2.12
CA GLN A 486 -0.69 37.78 -3.45
C GLN A 486 -1.67 36.62 -3.62
N GLY A 487 -2.96 36.94 -3.80
CA GLY A 487 -3.97 36.12 -4.51
C GLY A 487 -4.27 34.70 -4.03
N LEU A 488 -3.88 34.31 -2.80
CA LEU A 488 -4.00 32.91 -2.37
C LEU A 488 -5.46 32.41 -2.32
N SER A 489 -6.42 33.27 -1.96
CA SER A 489 -7.82 32.85 -1.78
C SER A 489 -8.56 32.57 -3.08
N THR A 490 -8.30 33.32 -4.15
CA THR A 490 -8.97 33.11 -5.44
C THR A 490 -8.44 31.88 -6.16
N SER A 491 -7.11 31.73 -6.26
CA SER A 491 -6.50 30.51 -6.82
C SER A 491 -6.85 29.25 -6.02
N PHE A 492 -6.92 29.32 -4.68
CA PHE A 492 -7.31 28.21 -3.81
C PHE A 492 -8.76 27.76 -4.02
N ILE A 493 -9.68 28.73 -4.06
CA ILE A 493 -11.10 28.45 -4.28
C ILE A 493 -11.28 27.80 -5.66
N ASP A 494 -10.55 28.27 -6.68
CA ASP A 494 -10.70 27.75 -8.03
C ASP A 494 -10.12 26.34 -8.18
N THR A 495 -8.93 26.04 -7.63
CA THR A 495 -8.39 24.66 -7.64
C THR A 495 -9.25 23.69 -6.82
N SER A 496 -9.78 24.13 -5.67
CA SER A 496 -10.67 23.28 -4.85
C SER A 496 -12.02 23.05 -5.53
N LYS A 497 -12.55 24.04 -6.25
CA LYS A 497 -13.77 23.88 -7.07
C LYS A 497 -13.57 22.85 -8.16
N ASP A 498 -12.45 22.90 -8.87
CA ASP A 498 -12.16 21.95 -9.95
C ASP A 498 -12.12 20.51 -9.44
N SER A 499 -11.44 20.24 -8.31
CA SER A 499 -11.42 18.91 -7.71
C SER A 499 -12.80 18.44 -7.19
N ILE A 500 -13.63 19.36 -6.69
CA ILE A 500 -15.02 19.03 -6.31
C ILE A 500 -15.87 18.71 -7.54
N ILE A 501 -15.68 19.44 -8.64
CA ILE A 501 -16.37 19.20 -9.91
C ILE A 501 -15.97 17.84 -10.47
N GLU A 502 -14.68 17.51 -10.49
CA GLU A 502 -14.16 16.20 -10.92
C GLU A 502 -14.73 15.06 -10.06
N LEU A 503 -14.73 15.22 -8.73
CA LEU A 503 -15.31 14.24 -7.81
C LEU A 503 -16.82 14.05 -8.09
N TRP A 504 -17.55 15.15 -8.28
CA TRP A 504 -18.98 15.11 -8.59
C TRP A 504 -19.26 14.47 -9.94
N GLN A 505 -18.42 14.70 -10.94
CA GLN A 505 -18.50 14.04 -12.24
C GLN A 505 -18.25 12.53 -12.12
N ALA A 506 -17.26 12.11 -11.33
CA ALA A 506 -16.98 10.69 -11.07
C ALA A 506 -18.16 10.00 -10.37
N ILE A 507 -18.73 10.61 -9.33
CA ILE A 507 -19.90 10.07 -8.61
C ILE A 507 -21.12 9.96 -9.52
N LYS A 508 -21.29 10.88 -10.48
CA LYS A 508 -22.39 10.85 -11.45
C LYS A 508 -22.26 9.75 -12.50
N GLN A 509 -21.08 9.16 -12.68
CA GLN A 509 -20.92 8.07 -13.63
C GLN A 509 -21.80 6.88 -13.20
N PRO A 510 -22.63 6.31 -14.09
CA PRO A 510 -23.54 5.21 -13.73
C PRO A 510 -22.84 4.03 -13.06
N ASN A 511 -21.61 3.72 -13.49
CA ASN A 511 -20.80 2.63 -12.94
C ASN A 511 -20.42 2.85 -11.46
N VAL A 512 -20.35 4.10 -11.00
CA VAL A 512 -20.08 4.46 -9.60
C VAL A 512 -21.37 4.73 -8.85
N PHE A 513 -22.29 5.50 -9.44
CA PHE A 513 -23.55 5.90 -8.81
C PHE A 513 -24.43 4.71 -8.43
N LEU A 514 -24.66 3.75 -9.33
CA LEU A 514 -25.61 2.67 -9.11
C LEU A 514 -25.16 1.72 -7.99
N PRO A 515 -23.89 1.25 -7.94
CA PRO A 515 -23.45 0.41 -6.84
C PRO A 515 -23.40 1.18 -5.50
N THR A 516 -23.05 2.46 -5.54
CA THR A 516 -23.05 3.34 -4.36
C THR A 516 -24.46 3.51 -3.79
N LEU A 517 -25.46 3.72 -4.65
CA LEU A 517 -26.86 3.82 -4.26
C LEU A 517 -27.33 2.51 -3.61
N PHE A 518 -26.97 1.36 -4.18
CA PHE A 518 -27.29 0.07 -3.56
C PHE A 518 -26.69 -0.07 -2.16
N ILE A 519 -25.39 0.24 -1.99
CA ILE A 519 -24.71 0.19 -0.69
C ILE A 519 -25.40 1.14 0.32
N PHE A 520 -25.74 2.35 -0.12
CA PHE A 520 -26.45 3.31 0.72
C PHE A 520 -27.80 2.76 1.20
N LEU A 521 -28.62 2.25 0.28
CA LEU A 521 -29.94 1.69 0.60
C LEU A 521 -29.86 0.45 1.49
N TRP A 522 -28.84 -0.39 1.26
CA TRP A 522 -28.57 -1.55 2.10
C TRP A 522 -28.20 -1.15 3.54
N GLN A 523 -27.32 -0.16 3.71
CA GLN A 523 -26.94 0.37 5.03
C GLN A 523 -28.06 1.20 5.70
N ALA A 524 -28.95 1.81 4.93
CA ALA A 524 -30.06 2.63 5.42
C ALA A 524 -31.24 1.82 5.99
N THR A 525 -31.11 0.49 6.06
CA THR A 525 -32.13 -0.38 6.64
C THR A 525 -32.18 -0.19 8.17
N PRO A 526 -33.39 -0.07 8.76
CA PRO A 526 -33.52 0.21 10.20
C PRO A 526 -33.03 -0.94 11.07
N HIS A 527 -32.33 -0.62 12.16
CA HIS A 527 -31.83 -1.58 13.15
C HIS A 527 -32.23 -1.21 14.59
N SER A 528 -32.34 -2.21 15.47
CA SER A 528 -32.86 -2.10 16.84
C SER A 528 -31.79 -2.05 17.93
N GLU A 529 -30.55 -1.72 17.58
CA GLU A 529 -29.36 -1.85 18.45
C GLU A 529 -29.52 -1.15 19.81
N SER A 530 -29.96 0.11 19.83
CA SER A 530 -30.14 0.84 21.09
C SER A 530 -31.24 0.23 21.96
N ALA A 531 -32.37 -0.21 21.37
CA ALA A 531 -33.44 -0.84 22.13
C ALA A 531 -33.00 -2.18 22.72
N MET A 532 -32.21 -2.96 21.97
CA MET A 532 -31.64 -4.23 22.42
C MET A 532 -30.59 -4.05 23.52
N PHE A 533 -29.78 -2.99 23.45
CA PHE A 533 -28.84 -2.64 24.52
C PHE A 533 -29.56 -2.35 25.84
N TYR A 534 -30.65 -1.60 25.83
CA TYR A 534 -31.45 -1.33 27.02
C TYR A 534 -32.16 -2.59 27.54
N PHE A 535 -32.64 -3.46 26.66
CA PHE A 535 -33.25 -4.73 27.06
C PHE A 535 -32.24 -5.65 27.77
N THR A 536 -31.06 -5.82 27.20
CA THR A 536 -30.03 -6.70 27.77
C THR A 536 -29.49 -6.18 29.11
N THR A 537 -29.41 -4.86 29.28
CA THR A 537 -28.93 -4.25 30.52
C THR A 537 -30.02 -4.09 31.59
N ASN A 538 -31.18 -3.52 31.27
CA ASN A 538 -32.23 -3.25 32.26
C ASN A 538 -33.11 -4.46 32.58
N LYS A 539 -33.40 -5.31 31.59
CA LYS A 539 -34.33 -6.44 31.77
C LYS A 539 -33.61 -7.77 32.01
N LEU A 540 -32.49 -8.02 31.32
CA LEU A 540 -31.67 -9.22 31.56
C LEU A 540 -30.57 -9.02 32.61
N GLY A 541 -30.23 -7.77 32.96
CA GLY A 541 -29.26 -7.48 34.01
C GLY A 541 -27.80 -7.72 33.62
N PHE A 542 -27.47 -7.70 32.32
CA PHE A 542 -26.10 -7.91 31.86
C PHE A 542 -25.18 -6.77 32.32
N THR A 543 -24.09 -7.14 33.02
CA THR A 543 -23.11 -6.19 33.53
C THR A 543 -22.23 -5.60 32.41
N PRO A 544 -21.62 -4.41 32.63
CA PRO A 544 -20.63 -3.87 31.70
C PRO A 544 -19.50 -4.86 31.42
N GLU A 545 -19.02 -5.59 32.43
CA GLU A 545 -17.99 -6.61 32.28
C GLU A 545 -18.43 -7.72 31.30
N PHE A 546 -19.65 -8.24 31.46
CA PHE A 546 -20.18 -9.27 30.57
C PHE A 546 -20.29 -8.77 29.13
N LEU A 547 -20.83 -7.56 28.92
CA LEU A 547 -20.93 -6.95 27.58
C LEU A 547 -19.55 -6.69 26.96
N GLY A 548 -18.53 -6.34 27.77
CA GLY A 548 -17.14 -6.27 27.33
C GLY A 548 -16.61 -7.62 26.83
N ARG A 549 -16.88 -8.71 27.55
CA ARG A 549 -16.52 -10.07 27.12
C ARG A 549 -17.23 -10.47 25.83
N VAL A 550 -18.51 -10.13 25.66
CA VAL A 550 -19.25 -10.33 24.39
C VAL A 550 -18.56 -9.56 23.24
N LYS A 551 -18.15 -8.31 23.48
CA LYS A 551 -17.39 -7.51 22.49
C LYS A 551 -16.05 -8.14 22.14
N LEU A 552 -15.37 -8.75 23.09
CA LEU A 552 -14.11 -9.45 22.84
C LEU A 552 -14.32 -10.66 21.93
N VAL A 553 -15.32 -11.50 22.26
CA VAL A 553 -15.68 -12.67 21.46
C VAL A 553 -16.03 -12.26 20.03
N THR A 554 -16.82 -11.20 19.87
CA THR A 554 -17.20 -10.68 18.55
C THR A 554 -16.02 -10.04 17.80
N SER A 555 -15.07 -9.39 18.48
CA SER A 555 -13.83 -8.87 17.86
C SER A 555 -12.91 -9.98 17.33
N ILE A 556 -12.91 -11.15 17.98
CA ILE A 556 -12.20 -12.33 17.46
C ILE A 556 -13.00 -12.94 16.31
N ALA A 557 -14.32 -13.04 16.46
CA ALA A 557 -15.22 -13.55 15.44
C ALA A 557 -15.17 -12.72 14.14
N SER A 558 -14.92 -11.41 14.22
CA SER A 558 -14.78 -10.58 13.02
C SER A 558 -13.61 -11.01 12.14
N LEU A 559 -12.50 -11.47 12.73
CA LEU A 559 -11.38 -12.03 11.98
C LEU A 559 -11.75 -13.34 11.27
N LEU A 560 -12.61 -14.17 11.88
CA LEU A 560 -13.16 -15.36 11.24
C LEU A 560 -14.05 -15.00 10.04
N GLY A 561 -14.81 -13.90 10.11
CA GLY A 561 -15.59 -13.38 8.99
C GLY A 561 -14.72 -12.95 7.80
N VAL A 562 -13.60 -12.29 8.07
CA VAL A 562 -12.58 -11.96 7.04
C VAL A 562 -11.99 -13.24 6.44
N GLY A 563 -11.67 -14.24 7.27
CA GLY A 563 -11.19 -15.55 6.83
C GLY A 563 -12.20 -16.29 5.95
N LEU A 564 -13.49 -16.27 6.33
CA LEU A 564 -14.60 -16.86 5.56
C LEU A 564 -14.71 -16.21 4.18
N TYR A 565 -14.64 -14.88 4.11
CA TYR A 565 -14.65 -14.16 2.84
C TYR A 565 -13.47 -14.55 1.96
N ASN A 566 -12.24 -14.45 2.48
CA ASN A 566 -11.03 -14.73 1.71
C ASN A 566 -10.89 -16.20 1.28
N GLY A 567 -11.39 -17.13 2.10
CA GLY A 567 -11.35 -18.57 1.82
C GLY A 567 -12.42 -19.02 0.83
N PHE A 568 -13.65 -18.52 0.95
CA PHE A 568 -14.80 -19.09 0.25
C PHE A 568 -15.60 -18.11 -0.60
N LEU A 569 -15.72 -16.84 -0.19
CA LEU A 569 -16.61 -15.89 -0.86
C LEU A 569 -15.91 -15.00 -1.90
N LYS A 570 -14.58 -14.83 -1.84
CA LYS A 570 -13.86 -13.90 -2.74
C LYS A 570 -14.07 -14.18 -4.23
N ASN A 571 -14.34 -15.44 -4.59
CA ASN A 571 -14.55 -15.89 -5.96
C ASN A 571 -16.04 -15.98 -6.34
N VAL A 572 -16.94 -15.66 -5.41
CA VAL A 572 -18.39 -15.72 -5.63
C VAL A 572 -18.86 -14.37 -6.17
N PRO A 573 -19.79 -14.35 -7.13
CA PRO A 573 -20.32 -13.09 -7.65
C PRO A 573 -20.91 -12.18 -6.57
N LEU A 574 -20.62 -10.88 -6.65
CA LEU A 574 -21.02 -9.89 -5.63
C LEU A 574 -22.52 -9.94 -5.33
N ARG A 575 -23.36 -10.00 -6.38
CA ARG A 575 -24.81 -10.09 -6.25
C ARG A 575 -25.27 -11.32 -5.47
N LYS A 576 -24.59 -12.46 -5.65
CA LYS A 576 -24.90 -13.71 -4.92
C LYS A 576 -24.44 -13.63 -3.46
N ILE A 577 -23.32 -12.97 -3.20
CA ILE A 577 -22.86 -12.74 -1.82
C ILE A 577 -23.91 -11.92 -1.07
N PHE A 578 -24.29 -10.74 -1.58
CA PHE A 578 -25.29 -9.90 -0.92
C PHE A 578 -26.64 -10.59 -0.77
N LEU A 579 -27.09 -11.35 -1.78
CA LEU A 579 -28.33 -12.13 -1.67
C LEU A 579 -28.24 -13.17 -0.54
N GLY A 580 -27.20 -14.00 -0.55
CA GLY A 580 -27.02 -15.06 0.44
C GLY A 580 -26.86 -14.51 1.85
N THR A 581 -25.98 -13.53 2.04
CA THR A 581 -25.70 -13.00 3.37
C THR A 581 -26.85 -12.18 3.94
N THR A 582 -27.63 -11.47 3.12
CA THR A 582 -28.81 -10.73 3.59
C THR A 582 -29.95 -11.67 3.97
N VAL A 583 -30.21 -12.73 3.18
CA VAL A 583 -31.24 -13.73 3.51
C VAL A 583 -30.87 -14.50 4.78
N THR A 584 -29.63 -15.01 4.85
CA THR A 584 -29.14 -15.69 6.06
C THR A 584 -29.09 -14.72 7.25
N GLY A 585 -28.70 -13.46 7.04
CA GLY A 585 -28.62 -12.44 8.07
C GLY A 585 -29.98 -12.06 8.64
N THR A 586 -31.01 -11.99 7.79
CA THR A 586 -32.40 -11.80 8.23
C THR A 586 -32.88 -12.95 9.10
N ALA A 587 -32.64 -14.19 8.66
CA ALA A 587 -33.05 -15.39 9.40
C ALA A 587 -32.33 -15.47 10.76
N LEU A 588 -31.04 -15.16 10.79
CA LEU A 588 -30.27 -15.12 12.02
C LEU A 588 -30.65 -13.95 12.90
N GLY A 589 -30.89 -12.75 12.39
CA GLY A 589 -31.30 -11.63 13.24
C GLY A 589 -32.68 -11.83 13.90
N LEU A 590 -33.55 -12.66 13.30
CA LEU A 590 -34.82 -13.08 13.91
C LEU A 590 -34.64 -14.00 15.12
N THR A 591 -33.48 -14.63 15.33
CA THR A 591 -33.21 -15.41 16.56
C THR A 591 -33.26 -14.53 17.80
N GLN A 592 -33.01 -13.21 17.69
CA GLN A 592 -33.11 -12.29 18.82
C GLN A 592 -34.52 -12.23 19.41
N VAL A 593 -35.55 -12.55 18.62
CA VAL A 593 -36.93 -12.71 19.12
C VAL A 593 -37.01 -13.85 20.13
N ILE A 594 -36.23 -14.92 19.97
CA ILE A 594 -36.15 -16.05 20.91
C ILE A 594 -35.65 -15.56 22.27
N LEU A 595 -34.64 -14.68 22.28
CA LEU A 595 -34.11 -14.09 23.52
C LEU A 595 -35.13 -13.14 24.16
N VAL A 596 -35.75 -12.25 23.37
CA VAL A 596 -36.70 -11.25 23.89
C VAL A 596 -37.97 -11.89 24.46
N THR A 597 -38.44 -12.98 23.84
CA THR A 597 -39.59 -13.75 24.32
C THR A 597 -39.25 -14.69 25.48
N GLY A 598 -37.97 -14.90 25.78
CA GLY A 598 -37.48 -15.85 26.78
C GLY A 598 -37.67 -17.32 26.39
N LEU A 599 -37.83 -17.60 25.10
CA LEU A 599 -38.02 -18.95 24.57
C LEU A 599 -36.71 -19.78 24.69
N ASN A 600 -35.55 -19.13 24.65
CA ASN A 600 -34.24 -19.74 24.89
C ASN A 600 -34.19 -20.47 26.26
N ARG A 601 -34.77 -19.88 27.30
CA ARG A 601 -34.84 -20.49 28.64
C ARG A 601 -35.72 -21.74 28.66
N ARG A 602 -36.75 -21.81 27.82
CA ARG A 602 -37.56 -23.03 27.65
C ARG A 602 -36.79 -24.16 26.96
N PHE A 603 -35.80 -23.82 26.13
CA PHE A 603 -34.86 -24.78 25.54
C PHE A 603 -33.69 -25.13 26.49
N GLY A 604 -33.67 -24.59 27.71
CA GLY A 604 -32.59 -24.85 28.67
C GLY A 604 -31.30 -24.06 28.41
N ILE A 605 -31.34 -23.05 27.54
CA ILE A 605 -30.20 -22.19 27.21
C ILE A 605 -30.33 -20.91 28.05
N SER A 606 -29.27 -20.55 28.78
CA SER A 606 -29.26 -19.31 29.57
C SER A 606 -29.21 -18.08 28.66
N ASP A 607 -29.65 -16.94 29.19
CA ASP A 607 -29.70 -15.68 28.42
C ASP A 607 -28.30 -15.25 27.96
N GLU A 608 -27.27 -15.47 28.78
CA GLU A 608 -25.86 -15.15 28.54
C GLU A 608 -25.27 -15.99 27.39
N TRP A 609 -25.43 -17.31 27.45
CA TRP A 609 -24.90 -18.22 26.43
C TRP A 609 -25.59 -18.00 25.09
N PHE A 610 -26.90 -17.74 25.10
CA PHE A 610 -27.63 -17.38 23.89
C PHE A 610 -27.10 -16.07 23.31
N ALA A 611 -26.95 -15.02 24.12
CA ALA A 611 -26.47 -13.71 23.66
C ALA A 611 -25.04 -13.77 23.09
N ILE A 612 -24.13 -14.54 23.70
CA ILE A 612 -22.77 -14.75 23.18
C ILE A 612 -22.81 -15.47 21.83
N GLY A 613 -23.55 -16.59 21.75
CA GLY A 613 -23.64 -17.40 20.53
C GLY A 613 -24.26 -16.62 19.37
N ASP A 614 -25.36 -15.93 19.63
CA ASP A 614 -26.05 -15.10 18.63
C ASP A 614 -25.14 -13.98 18.11
N SER A 615 -24.53 -13.21 19.03
CA SER A 615 -23.62 -12.12 18.67
C SER A 615 -22.43 -12.60 17.84
N LEU A 616 -21.86 -13.77 18.17
CA LEU A 616 -20.75 -14.37 17.43
C LEU A 616 -21.16 -14.65 15.98
N ILE A 617 -22.27 -15.36 15.77
CA ILE A 617 -22.71 -15.77 14.42
C ILE A 617 -23.06 -14.54 13.58
N ILE A 618 -23.83 -13.59 14.13
CA ILE A 618 -24.20 -12.34 13.45
C ILE A 618 -22.94 -11.54 13.08
N THR A 619 -21.94 -11.49 13.95
CA THR A 619 -20.69 -10.75 13.68
C THR A 619 -19.89 -11.36 12.53
N VAL A 620 -19.73 -12.70 12.50
CA VAL A 620 -19.03 -13.39 11.39
C VAL A 620 -19.71 -13.07 10.06
N LEU A 621 -21.05 -13.18 10.01
CA LEU A 621 -21.81 -12.93 8.81
C LEU A 621 -21.79 -11.45 8.39
N GLY A 622 -21.91 -10.54 9.35
CA GLY A 622 -21.83 -9.10 9.12
C GLY A 622 -20.48 -8.71 8.50
N GLN A 623 -19.39 -9.26 9.01
CA GLN A 623 -18.05 -9.02 8.45
C GLN A 623 -17.88 -9.63 7.06
N ALA A 624 -18.33 -10.86 6.86
CA ALA A 624 -18.32 -11.50 5.54
C ALA A 624 -19.16 -10.71 4.49
N SER A 625 -20.18 -9.97 4.94
CA SER A 625 -21.02 -9.09 4.10
C SER A 625 -20.39 -7.73 3.84
N PHE A 626 -19.60 -7.21 4.78
CA PHE A 626 -18.97 -5.89 4.66
C PHE A 626 -17.70 -5.92 3.79
N MET A 627 -16.95 -7.03 3.79
CA MET A 627 -15.73 -7.17 2.97
C MET A 627 -15.94 -6.88 1.47
N PRO A 628 -16.99 -7.41 0.80
CA PRO A 628 -17.31 -7.05 -0.58
C PRO A 628 -17.48 -5.54 -0.83
N VAL A 629 -18.01 -4.79 0.15
CA VAL A 629 -18.20 -3.34 0.04
C VAL A 629 -16.86 -2.63 -0.08
N LEU A 630 -15.88 -3.01 0.74
CA LEU A 630 -14.52 -2.44 0.69
C LEU A 630 -13.83 -2.75 -0.64
N VAL A 631 -13.96 -3.99 -1.13
CA VAL A 631 -13.38 -4.42 -2.42
C VAL A 631 -14.03 -3.67 -3.58
N LEU A 632 -15.35 -3.53 -3.56
CA LEU A 632 -16.09 -2.78 -4.57
C LEU A 632 -15.70 -1.29 -4.55
N ALA A 633 -15.61 -0.67 -3.37
CA ALA A 633 -15.19 0.72 -3.24
C ALA A 633 -13.79 0.94 -3.82
N ALA A 634 -12.84 0.03 -3.57
CA ALA A 634 -11.50 0.10 -4.15
C ALA A 634 -11.50 -0.06 -5.67
N ARG A 635 -12.35 -0.94 -6.23
CA ARG A 635 -12.47 -1.16 -7.69
C ARG A 635 -13.12 0.00 -8.43
N LEU A 636 -14.03 0.74 -7.79
CA LEU A 636 -14.72 1.89 -8.38
C LEU A 636 -13.85 3.15 -8.44
N CYS A 637 -12.68 3.13 -7.80
CA CYS A 637 -11.77 4.26 -7.73
C CYS A 637 -10.95 4.42 -9.01
N PRO A 638 -11.11 5.50 -9.79
CA PRO A 638 -10.28 5.75 -10.96
C PRO A 638 -8.88 6.20 -10.55
N GLU A 639 -7.90 5.92 -11.41
CA GLU A 639 -6.52 6.36 -11.22
C GLU A 639 -6.46 7.89 -11.02
N GLY A 640 -5.72 8.33 -10.00
CA GLY A 640 -5.57 9.75 -9.67
C GLY A 640 -6.50 10.26 -8.55
N MET A 641 -7.71 9.71 -8.40
CA MET A 641 -8.70 10.15 -7.37
C MET A 641 -9.04 9.09 -6.31
N GLU A 642 -8.24 8.04 -6.18
CA GLU A 642 -8.55 6.86 -5.36
C GLU A 642 -8.90 7.20 -3.91
N ALA A 643 -8.06 7.98 -3.21
CA ALA A 643 -8.29 8.33 -1.81
C ALA A 643 -9.58 9.14 -1.62
N THR A 644 -9.81 10.14 -2.48
CA THR A 644 -10.96 11.04 -2.38
C THR A 644 -12.27 10.33 -2.73
N LEU A 645 -12.29 9.53 -3.80
CA LEU A 645 -13.49 8.78 -4.15
C LEU A 645 -13.77 7.67 -3.14
N PHE A 646 -12.74 6.94 -2.68
CA PHE A 646 -12.88 5.94 -1.62
C PHE A 646 -13.45 6.55 -0.35
N ALA A 647 -12.89 7.67 0.13
CA ALA A 647 -13.40 8.40 1.29
C ALA A 647 -14.86 8.87 1.10
N THR A 648 -15.23 9.23 -0.13
CA THR A 648 -16.60 9.62 -0.46
C THR A 648 -17.56 8.43 -0.38
N LEU A 649 -17.20 7.30 -0.98
CA LEU A 649 -17.99 6.06 -0.93
C LEU A 649 -18.18 5.59 0.51
N MET A 650 -17.12 5.63 1.33
CA MET A 650 -17.22 5.30 2.75
C MET A 650 -18.08 6.30 3.53
N SER A 651 -18.04 7.59 3.17
CA SER A 651 -18.91 8.60 3.78
C SER A 651 -20.38 8.37 3.46
N ILE A 652 -20.69 7.96 2.22
CA ILE A 652 -22.05 7.60 1.81
C ILE A 652 -22.50 6.33 2.56
N SER A 653 -21.65 5.31 2.68
CA SER A 653 -21.94 4.10 3.45
C SER A 653 -22.25 4.41 4.93
N ASN A 654 -21.42 5.24 5.56
CA ASN A 654 -21.64 5.71 6.94
C ASN A 654 -22.95 6.50 7.06
N GLY A 655 -23.26 7.37 6.09
CA GLY A 655 -24.51 8.11 6.04
C GLY A 655 -25.74 7.19 5.96
N GLY A 656 -25.65 6.11 5.19
CA GLY A 656 -26.66 5.05 5.16
C GLY A 656 -26.86 4.45 6.56
N SER A 657 -25.78 4.01 7.21
CA SER A 657 -25.86 3.41 8.55
C SER A 657 -26.47 4.35 9.59
N VAL A 658 -26.10 5.64 9.57
CA VAL A 658 -26.71 6.66 10.45
C VAL A 658 -28.20 6.80 10.18
N LEU A 659 -28.61 6.83 8.91
CA LEU A 659 -30.02 6.91 8.54
C LEU A 659 -30.81 5.67 8.97
N GLY A 660 -30.22 4.48 8.84
CA GLY A 660 -30.79 3.23 9.37
C GLY A 660 -31.00 3.30 10.89
N GLY A 661 -30.02 3.81 11.64
CA GLY A 661 -30.15 4.02 13.08
C GLY A 661 -31.26 5.01 13.45
N LEU A 662 -31.41 6.10 12.69
CA LEU A 662 -32.47 7.09 12.89
C LEU A 662 -33.86 6.53 12.54
N PHE A 663 -33.99 5.74 11.47
CA PHE A 663 -35.24 5.04 11.18
C PHE A 663 -35.58 4.01 12.26
N GLY A 664 -34.58 3.29 12.78
CA GLY A 664 -34.72 2.39 13.92
C GLY A 664 -35.18 3.12 15.19
N ALA A 665 -34.62 4.31 15.45
CA ALA A 665 -35.05 5.18 16.56
C ALA A 665 -36.50 5.65 16.39
N GLY A 666 -36.89 6.05 15.18
CA GLY A 666 -38.26 6.42 14.86
C GLY A 666 -39.25 5.28 15.10
N LEU A 667 -38.93 4.06 14.63
CA LEU A 667 -39.73 2.87 14.89
C LEU A 667 -39.80 2.52 16.38
N THR A 668 -38.69 2.67 17.10
CA THR A 668 -38.63 2.47 18.56
C THR A 668 -39.60 3.41 19.29
N GLN A 669 -39.63 4.68 18.88
CA GLN A 669 -40.55 5.68 19.44
C GLN A 669 -42.01 5.39 19.06
N VAL A 670 -42.30 5.06 17.80
CA VAL A 670 -43.66 4.75 17.31
C VAL A 670 -44.24 3.53 18.02
N LEU A 671 -43.41 2.52 18.32
CA LEU A 671 -43.82 1.32 19.04
C LEU A 671 -43.87 1.52 20.57
N GLY A 672 -43.58 2.73 21.07
CA GLY A 672 -43.66 3.08 22.49
C GLY A 672 -42.61 2.38 23.37
N ILE A 673 -41.49 1.96 22.80
CA ILE A 673 -40.41 1.29 23.52
C ILE A 673 -39.60 2.34 24.27
N THR A 674 -39.45 2.14 25.57
CA THR A 674 -38.74 3.04 26.49
C THR A 674 -37.71 2.23 27.28
N LYS A 675 -36.87 2.89 28.07
CA LYS A 675 -35.88 2.20 28.92
C LYS A 675 -36.48 1.20 29.92
N ASP A 676 -37.77 1.34 30.25
CA ASP A 676 -38.49 0.49 31.21
C ASP A 676 -39.55 -0.42 30.56
N ARG A 677 -40.00 -0.11 29.33
CA ARG A 677 -41.07 -0.87 28.64
C ARG A 677 -40.58 -1.43 27.31
N PHE A 678 -40.67 -2.75 27.18
CA PHE A 678 -40.13 -3.52 26.06
C PHE A 678 -41.18 -4.41 25.37
N ASP A 679 -42.48 -4.17 25.57
CA ASP A 679 -43.56 -5.07 25.13
C ASP A 679 -43.54 -5.29 23.60
N ASN A 680 -43.29 -4.23 22.84
CA ASN A 680 -43.23 -4.26 21.38
C ASN A 680 -41.81 -4.51 20.82
N LEU A 681 -40.84 -4.87 21.66
CA LEU A 681 -39.45 -5.06 21.20
C LEU A 681 -39.31 -6.21 20.19
N ALA A 682 -40.01 -7.33 20.40
CA ALA A 682 -40.03 -8.42 19.44
C ALA A 682 -40.58 -7.98 18.08
N LEU A 683 -41.64 -7.14 18.08
CA LEU A 683 -42.19 -6.57 16.85
C LEU A 683 -41.19 -5.63 16.16
N LEU A 684 -40.49 -4.78 16.91
CA LEU A 684 -39.42 -3.93 16.37
C LEU A 684 -38.33 -4.76 15.68
N ILE A 685 -37.84 -5.82 16.34
CA ILE A 685 -36.81 -6.72 15.79
C ILE A 685 -37.29 -7.37 14.50
N ILE A 686 -38.55 -7.84 14.44
CA ILE A 686 -39.12 -8.44 13.24
C ILE A 686 -39.18 -7.42 12.10
N ILE A 687 -39.69 -6.22 12.35
CA ILE A 687 -39.80 -5.15 11.33
C ILE A 687 -38.40 -4.79 10.81
N CYS A 688 -37.44 -4.55 11.70
CA CYS A 688 -36.06 -4.22 11.33
C CYS A 688 -35.42 -5.32 10.47
N ASN A 689 -35.48 -6.58 10.91
CA ASN A 689 -34.87 -7.69 10.16
C ASN A 689 -35.55 -7.94 8.81
N LEU A 690 -36.88 -7.91 8.74
CA LEU A 690 -37.59 -8.06 7.46
C LEU A 690 -37.33 -6.89 6.51
N SER A 691 -37.16 -5.68 7.03
CA SER A 691 -36.82 -4.51 6.20
C SER A 691 -35.44 -4.64 5.54
N SER A 692 -34.53 -5.45 6.10
CA SER A 692 -33.22 -5.70 5.48
C SER A 692 -33.31 -6.47 4.15
N LEU A 693 -34.46 -7.08 3.84
CA LEU A 693 -34.75 -7.72 2.55
C LEU A 693 -35.17 -6.71 1.46
N LEU A 694 -35.59 -5.49 1.83
CA LEU A 694 -36.07 -4.47 0.88
C LEU A 694 -35.04 -4.06 -0.20
N PRO A 695 -33.72 -4.02 0.05
CA PRO A 695 -32.73 -3.74 -0.97
C PRO A 695 -32.53 -4.88 -1.99
N LEU A 696 -32.97 -6.11 -1.72
CA LEU A 696 -32.68 -7.27 -2.59
C LEU A 696 -33.18 -7.14 -4.03
N PRO A 697 -34.37 -6.60 -4.33
CA PRO A 697 -34.79 -6.34 -5.72
C PRO A 697 -33.85 -5.40 -6.48
N LEU A 698 -33.08 -4.58 -5.77
CA LEU A 698 -32.12 -3.63 -6.33
C LEU A 698 -30.72 -4.22 -6.54
N LEU A 699 -30.52 -5.53 -6.35
CA LEU A 699 -29.22 -6.18 -6.60
C LEU A 699 -28.70 -6.00 -8.03
N HIS A 700 -29.59 -5.76 -8.99
CA HIS A 700 -29.24 -5.47 -10.38
C HIS A 700 -28.45 -4.16 -10.56
N LEU A 701 -28.46 -3.27 -9.56
CA LEU A 701 -27.65 -2.03 -9.55
C LEU A 701 -26.15 -2.30 -9.35
N LEU A 702 -25.78 -3.47 -8.81
CA LEU A 702 -24.39 -3.90 -8.71
C LEU A 702 -23.88 -4.41 -10.07
N PRO A 703 -22.58 -4.26 -10.40
CA PRO A 703 -22.04 -4.75 -11.67
C PRO A 703 -22.16 -6.28 -11.79
N ASP A 704 -22.35 -6.78 -13.02
CA ASP A 704 -22.30 -8.21 -13.35
C ASP A 704 -20.86 -8.63 -13.63
N ASP A 705 -20.34 -9.66 -12.93
CA ASP A 705 -18.96 -10.14 -13.11
C ASP A 705 -18.65 -10.58 -14.56
N ASN A 706 -19.68 -10.97 -15.34
CA ASN A 706 -19.54 -11.32 -16.76
C ASN A 706 -19.19 -10.13 -17.67
N SER A 707 -19.40 -8.88 -17.22
CA SER A 707 -18.98 -7.68 -17.96
C SER A 707 -17.52 -7.31 -17.69
N VAL A 708 -16.97 -7.76 -16.56
CA VAL A 708 -15.61 -7.42 -16.10
C VAL A 708 -14.60 -8.43 -16.64
N ASN A 709 -14.92 -9.73 -16.62
CA ASN A 709 -14.08 -10.75 -17.25
C ASN A 709 -13.98 -10.57 -18.77
N LYS A 710 -14.91 -9.86 -19.44
CA LYS A 710 -14.78 -9.52 -20.86
C LYS A 710 -13.77 -8.42 -21.12
N ASN A 711 -13.55 -7.51 -20.17
CA ASN A 711 -12.53 -6.48 -20.30
C ASN A 711 -11.15 -7.04 -19.94
N GLU A 712 -11.05 -7.87 -18.90
CA GLU A 712 -9.79 -8.56 -18.55
C GLU A 712 -9.40 -9.63 -19.59
N ALA A 713 -10.35 -10.41 -20.13
CA ALA A 713 -10.05 -11.40 -21.18
C ALA A 713 -9.71 -10.76 -22.53
N ASN A 714 -10.29 -9.61 -22.88
CA ASN A 714 -9.89 -8.88 -24.08
C ASN A 714 -8.50 -8.23 -23.93
N GLU A 715 -8.10 -7.84 -22.70
CA GLU A 715 -6.75 -7.37 -22.43
C GLU A 715 -5.71 -8.50 -22.45
N ASP A 716 -6.04 -9.70 -21.96
CA ASP A 716 -5.14 -10.86 -22.00
C ASP A 716 -5.03 -11.50 -23.41
N ASP A 717 -6.11 -11.57 -24.19
CA ASP A 717 -6.09 -12.10 -25.58
C ASP A 717 -5.30 -11.16 -26.53
N ASP A 718 -5.34 -9.84 -26.31
CA ASP A 718 -4.54 -8.87 -27.06
C ASP A 718 -3.03 -8.90 -26.71
N VAL A 719 -2.68 -9.48 -25.54
CA VAL A 719 -1.29 -9.67 -25.10
C VAL A 719 -0.71 -10.99 -25.65
N GLU A 720 -1.50 -12.06 -25.78
CA GLU A 720 -1.02 -13.33 -26.33
C GLU A 720 -0.74 -13.27 -27.84
N LEU A 721 -1.56 -12.54 -28.62
CA LEU A 721 -1.40 -12.43 -30.07
C LEU A 721 -0.19 -11.60 -30.53
N LYS A 722 0.46 -10.84 -29.64
CA LYS A 722 1.65 -10.02 -29.96
C LYS A 722 2.99 -10.69 -29.64
N SER A 723 2.99 -11.93 -29.16
CA SER A 723 4.22 -12.60 -28.68
C SER A 723 4.74 -13.77 -29.53
N ASN A 724 4.26 -13.93 -30.77
CA ASN A 724 4.82 -14.88 -31.75
C ASN A 724 5.62 -14.19 -32.87
#